data_AF-A0A7V3A7G1-F1
#
_entry.id   AF-A0A7V3A7G1-F1
#
_cell.length_a   1.000
_cell.length_b   1.000
_cell.length_c   1.000
_cell.angle_alpha   90.00
_cell.angle_beta   90.00
_cell.angle_gamma   90.00
#
_symmetry.space_group_name_H-M   'P 1'
#
loop_
_entity.id
_entity.type
_entity.pdbx_description
1 polymer ?
#
loop_
_entity_poly.entity_id
_entity_poly.type
_entity_poly.pdbx_seq_one_letter_code
_entity_poly.pdbx_strand_id
1 'polypeptide(L)'
;MQPGSQKKTIIVFFWFWSLSVAILLLAAGSASADVIYYDFVKKAPEAKWYRAIAAGGELPWNGADNDSRGFARHLTDVVLEDGNRYALVLETHPEWKNNGNIIGVFPDIQIPAGSTFKASVGFVKGATQTDGVRYYVSIISPGGGAVLLKELAASYDGKFDQISVDLSPYAGSKVDFRLSVSAAGRANQDWAVWASAAIYVPLSVQKVSPSTDVSRVKVGTAATQQPTEKLNLQLVKPAVIKTIPLNPAGALPPRHKIEDIGPLSIEEPLTLLNRIYKDNEKPDTYYYLPREINLIRDKAAGGYRLSAVWTNDQKVRTTMTLRANVDPADVKLMEEALKAARGQQAVLRSLPYNEAAIIDMKGWEDWEIENIRIPSFGSLETELPINISMTPDTLAELKPLLEKEGLTAGMKIKSGTVEREIPIRVGLKYFTGRWYSGVEELGFSIDEKNSVLYLHGVRNLSDFPLKVSSVSLRFRLPNGEEVYKNLKCLKEAVIQPGQALDLEVQFAPKGLLLAEYRKTFPTAPPAPKKKSSLLEKGLGALKGELEKKLDKDKVKEAEEMLVKDEVGQPASPKVDAFFKQYARSFWMEIEPDFGCQPCLDKIWSNVEVVSYIERMRKLQVEVLSSVFDPSAFETPLEVEKVRVEIRSPYLSAQGRSGLVTGMDFNKNKLKELVTVYLPMSSGEQFSFEYKIKAVLKSGEIAESASWEKVIDSLDLTIGPYHLKNLFNR
;
A
#
# COMPACT_ATOMS: atom_id res chain seq x y z
N MET A 1 20.30 75.74 45.97
CA MET A 1 21.01 75.28 47.19
C MET A 1 21.57 73.89 46.94
N GLN A 2 22.86 73.80 46.59
CA GLN A 2 23.71 72.68 47.00
C GLN A 2 24.15 72.96 48.45
N PRO A 3 24.50 71.96 49.30
CA PRO A 3 25.54 70.93 49.09
C PRO A 3 25.11 69.55 49.64
N GLY A 4 25.81 68.42 49.57
CA GLY A 4 27.20 68.09 49.24
C GLY A 4 27.70 67.03 50.24
N SER A 5 28.55 66.12 49.74
CA SER A 5 29.59 65.37 50.48
C SER A 5 29.15 64.19 51.38
N GLN A 6 29.82 63.03 51.50
CA GLN A 6 30.82 62.24 50.76
C GLN A 6 31.46 61.28 51.79
N LYS A 7 31.96 60.11 51.32
CA LYS A 7 32.93 59.14 51.90
C LYS A 7 32.36 58.02 52.81
N LYS A 8 32.73 56.74 52.69
CA LYS A 8 33.77 55.97 51.93
C LYS A 8 33.32 54.48 51.91
N THR A 9 33.22 53.80 50.77
CA THR A 9 34.23 52.89 50.13
C THR A 9 34.53 51.60 50.89
N ILE A 10 34.20 50.44 50.30
CA ILE A 10 35.10 49.32 49.97
C ILE A 10 34.49 48.52 48.80
N ILE A 11 35.38 48.11 47.90
CA ILE A 11 35.23 47.57 46.54
C ILE A 11 35.13 46.03 46.58
N VAL A 12 34.44 45.40 45.62
CA VAL A 12 34.98 44.38 44.67
C VAL A 12 33.84 43.76 43.82
N PHE A 13 33.84 44.16 42.54
CA PHE A 13 33.68 43.41 41.28
C PHE A 13 32.44 42.56 40.90
N PHE A 14 31.96 42.89 39.69
CA PHE A 14 31.23 42.12 38.66
C PHE A 14 29.73 41.78 38.81
N TRP A 15 28.92 42.68 38.24
CA TRP A 15 27.91 42.44 37.19
C TRP A 15 27.55 40.97 36.93
N PHE A 16 26.35 40.56 37.35
CA PHE A 16 25.43 39.81 36.49
C PHE A 16 23.99 40.26 36.73
N TRP A 17 23.36 40.64 35.63
CA TRP A 17 22.03 41.18 35.49
C TRP A 17 20.99 40.04 35.58
N SER A 18 19.84 40.37 36.18
CA SER A 18 18.52 39.80 35.93
C SER A 18 18.33 38.28 36.09
N LEU A 19 18.02 37.86 37.32
CA LEU A 19 17.20 36.67 37.58
C LEU A 19 15.92 37.12 38.29
N SER A 20 14.83 37.37 37.55
CA SER A 20 13.44 37.44 38.05
C SER A 20 12.45 37.77 36.93
N VAL A 21 12.11 36.78 36.08
CA VAL A 21 10.74 36.54 35.61
C VAL A 21 10.61 35.03 35.43
N ALA A 22 10.51 34.32 36.55
CA ALA A 22 9.92 32.99 36.58
C ALA A 22 8.50 33.16 37.12
N ILE A 23 7.57 32.36 36.59
CA ILE A 23 6.12 32.34 36.89
C ILE A 23 5.29 33.23 35.96
N LEU A 24 5.20 32.83 34.68
CA LEU A 24 3.91 32.64 34.01
C LEU A 24 4.12 31.80 32.74
N LEU A 25 4.14 30.47 32.88
CA LEU A 25 3.90 29.48 31.80
C LEU A 25 3.83 28.08 32.45
N LEU A 26 2.85 27.90 33.33
CA LEU A 26 2.29 26.59 33.64
C LEU A 26 0.87 26.60 33.07
N ALA A 27 0.75 26.12 31.83
CA ALA A 27 -0.45 25.61 31.14
C ALA A 27 -0.36 25.87 29.62
N ALA A 28 0.73 25.46 28.98
CA ALA A 28 0.60 24.95 27.61
C ALA A 28 0.44 23.44 27.77
N GLY A 29 -0.82 23.00 27.95
CA GLY A 29 -1.14 21.59 27.93
C GLY A 29 -0.57 20.98 26.66
N SER A 30 0.05 19.80 26.78
CA SER A 30 0.42 18.99 25.64
C SER A 30 -0.82 18.86 24.76
N ALA A 31 -0.82 19.49 23.59
CA ALA A 31 -1.81 19.19 22.57
C ALA A 31 -1.51 17.75 22.13
N SER A 32 -2.20 16.79 22.74
CA SER A 32 -2.23 15.40 22.30
C SER A 32 -2.69 15.41 20.85
N ALA A 33 -1.80 15.06 19.93
CA ALA A 33 -2.22 14.72 18.58
C ALA A 33 -2.97 13.39 18.69
N ASP A 34 -4.28 13.46 18.53
CA ASP A 34 -5.19 12.34 18.70
C ASP A 34 -5.40 11.66 17.34
N VAL A 35 -5.23 10.33 17.27
CA VAL A 35 -5.45 9.55 16.05
C VAL A 35 -6.86 8.95 16.06
N ILE A 36 -7.55 8.96 14.92
CA ILE A 36 -8.86 8.32 14.78
C ILE A 36 -8.69 6.80 14.82
N TYR A 37 -9.25 6.15 15.84
CA TYR A 37 -9.27 4.71 16.01
C TYR A 37 -10.48 4.05 15.32
N TYR A 38 -11.65 4.66 15.44
CA TYR A 38 -12.89 4.16 14.85
C TYR A 38 -13.77 5.32 14.39
N ASP A 39 -14.16 5.36 13.11
CA ASP A 39 -14.94 6.43 12.49
C ASP A 39 -16.37 5.95 12.25
N PHE A 40 -17.31 6.37 13.10
CA PHE A 40 -18.70 5.94 13.07
C PHE A 40 -19.46 6.46 11.85
N VAL A 41 -19.07 7.62 11.29
CA VAL A 41 -19.69 8.14 10.08
C VAL A 41 -19.37 7.22 8.91
N LYS A 42 -18.09 6.87 8.70
CA LYS A 42 -17.69 5.95 7.62
C LYS A 42 -18.21 4.53 7.83
N LYS A 43 -18.28 4.08 9.09
CA LYS A 43 -18.72 2.72 9.47
C LYS A 43 -20.23 2.57 9.62
N ALA A 44 -21.01 3.62 9.40
CA ALA A 44 -22.46 3.58 9.47
C ALA A 44 -23.15 2.49 8.61
N PRO A 45 -22.63 2.06 7.42
CA PRO A 45 -23.16 0.92 6.67
C PRO A 45 -23.02 -0.43 7.37
N GLU A 46 -22.07 -0.55 8.31
CA GLU A 46 -21.80 -1.78 9.07
C GLU A 46 -22.63 -1.85 10.37
N ALA A 47 -23.27 -0.74 10.75
CA ALA A 47 -24.15 -0.67 11.91
C ALA A 47 -25.53 -1.27 11.61
N LYS A 48 -26.16 -1.80 12.65
CA LYS A 48 -27.58 -2.16 12.59
C LYS A 48 -28.42 -0.99 13.07
N TRP A 49 -29.38 -0.57 12.25
CA TRP A 49 -30.21 0.60 12.50
C TRP A 49 -31.59 0.20 13.00
N TYR A 50 -32.09 0.92 14.00
CA TYR A 50 -33.36 0.61 14.66
C TYR A 50 -34.16 1.86 14.97
N ARG A 51 -35.49 1.79 14.83
CA ARG A 51 -36.41 2.75 15.47
C ARG A 51 -36.68 2.40 16.93
N ALA A 52 -36.53 1.12 17.28
CA ALA A 52 -36.62 0.58 18.63
C ALA A 52 -35.88 -0.76 18.71
N ILE A 53 -35.18 -1.04 19.82
CA ILE A 53 -34.51 -2.33 20.07
C ILE A 53 -35.56 -3.39 20.44
N ALA A 54 -36.28 -3.87 19.43
CA ALA A 54 -37.35 -4.87 19.55
C ALA A 54 -37.52 -5.63 18.22
N ALA A 55 -38.23 -6.77 18.25
CA ALA A 55 -38.56 -7.53 17.05
C ALA A 55 -39.35 -6.65 16.05
N GLY A 56 -38.87 -6.57 14.79
CA GLY A 56 -39.48 -5.72 13.75
C GLY A 56 -39.15 -4.22 13.87
N GLY A 57 -38.19 -3.85 14.74
CA GLY A 57 -37.69 -2.48 14.89
C GLY A 57 -36.48 -2.14 14.01
N GLU A 58 -35.88 -3.14 13.33
CA GLU A 58 -34.71 -2.97 12.46
C GLU A 58 -35.08 -2.25 11.16
N LEU A 59 -34.20 -1.37 10.71
CA LEU A 59 -34.33 -0.53 9.51
C LEU A 59 -33.17 -0.83 8.55
N PRO A 60 -33.40 -0.74 7.23
CA PRO A 60 -32.34 -0.89 6.25
C PRO A 60 -31.35 0.28 6.34
N TRP A 61 -30.08 0.00 6.08
CA TRP A 61 -29.09 1.05 5.80
C TRP A 61 -29.45 1.80 4.52
N ASN A 62 -29.10 3.09 4.47
CA ASN A 62 -29.37 3.98 3.34
C ASN A 62 -30.87 4.07 3.00
N GLY A 63 -31.68 4.22 4.06
CA GLY A 63 -33.14 4.34 3.94
C GLY A 63 -33.55 5.57 3.11
N ALA A 64 -34.73 5.49 2.50
CA ALA A 64 -35.32 6.62 1.79
C ALA A 64 -35.61 7.78 2.76
N ASP A 65 -35.43 9.02 2.31
CA ASP A 65 -35.65 10.23 3.12
C ASP A 65 -37.11 10.54 3.44
N ASN A 66 -38.03 9.70 2.96
CA ASN A 66 -39.45 9.76 3.25
C ASN A 66 -39.95 8.53 4.02
N ASP A 67 -39.06 7.67 4.54
CA ASP A 67 -39.47 6.54 5.37
C ASP A 67 -39.98 7.02 6.73
N SER A 68 -41.30 6.95 6.92
CA SER A 68 -41.99 7.33 8.16
C SER A 68 -41.49 6.59 9.42
N ARG A 69 -40.80 5.46 9.26
CA ARG A 69 -40.20 4.70 10.37
C ARG A 69 -38.89 5.29 10.88
N GLY A 70 -38.36 6.31 10.21
CA GLY A 70 -37.02 6.86 10.42
C GLY A 70 -36.00 6.26 9.45
N PHE A 71 -34.84 6.90 9.33
CA PHE A 71 -33.78 6.45 8.41
C PHE A 71 -32.40 6.90 8.86
N ALA A 72 -31.38 6.21 8.34
CA ALA A 72 -29.99 6.62 8.41
C ALA A 72 -29.35 6.43 7.02
N ARG A 73 -28.57 7.42 6.59
CA ARG A 73 -27.93 7.40 5.27
C ARG A 73 -26.68 8.28 5.22
N HIS A 74 -25.87 8.06 4.19
CA HIS A 74 -24.81 8.99 3.85
C HIS A 74 -25.33 10.11 2.96
N LEU A 75 -24.89 11.32 3.27
CA LEU A 75 -24.97 12.44 2.34
C LEU A 75 -23.55 12.84 1.94
N THR A 76 -23.34 13.04 0.65
CA THR A 76 -22.09 13.54 0.10
C THR A 76 -22.29 14.91 -0.48
N ASP A 77 -21.26 15.75 -0.39
CA ASP A 77 -21.28 17.11 -0.92
C ASP A 77 -22.52 17.93 -0.48
N VAL A 78 -22.85 17.84 0.81
CA VAL A 78 -24.03 18.47 1.41
C VAL A 78 -23.66 19.74 2.17
N VAL A 79 -24.53 20.75 2.11
CA VAL A 79 -24.39 21.96 2.93
C VAL A 79 -25.15 21.77 4.23
N LEU A 80 -24.49 22.07 5.36
CA LEU A 80 -25.06 21.89 6.69
C LEU A 80 -25.43 23.24 7.31
N GLU A 81 -25.93 23.22 8.55
CA GLU A 81 -26.50 24.41 9.19
C GLU A 81 -25.52 25.58 9.36
N ASP A 82 -24.23 25.30 9.46
CA ASP A 82 -23.16 26.29 9.52
C ASP A 82 -22.87 26.98 8.17
N GLY A 83 -23.52 26.53 7.10
CA GLY A 83 -23.37 27.06 5.75
C GLY A 83 -22.18 26.49 4.98
N ASN A 84 -21.37 25.61 5.58
CA ASN A 84 -20.24 24.96 4.92
C ASN A 84 -20.66 23.67 4.22
N ARG A 85 -19.83 23.25 3.27
CA ARG A 85 -20.03 22.07 2.41
C ARG A 85 -19.16 20.93 2.91
N TYR A 86 -19.76 19.76 3.10
CA TYR A 86 -19.12 18.57 3.66
C TYR A 86 -19.15 17.42 2.67
N ALA A 87 -17.98 16.80 2.44
CA ALA A 87 -17.82 15.74 1.46
C ALA A 87 -18.55 14.44 1.83
N LEU A 88 -18.68 14.13 3.12
CA LEU A 88 -19.41 12.97 3.64
C LEU A 88 -19.90 13.23 5.06
N VAL A 89 -21.19 12.97 5.31
CA VAL A 89 -21.78 12.97 6.65
C VAL A 89 -22.78 11.83 6.83
N LEU A 90 -23.10 11.53 8.09
CA LEU A 90 -24.17 10.60 8.45
C LEU A 90 -25.42 11.41 8.80
N GLU A 91 -26.42 11.35 7.94
CA GLU A 91 -27.76 11.85 8.24
C GLU A 91 -28.57 10.76 8.94
N THR A 92 -29.25 11.15 10.00
CA THR A 92 -30.20 10.33 10.75
C THR A 92 -31.49 11.10 10.93
N HIS A 93 -32.61 10.43 10.74
CA HIS A 93 -33.92 10.98 11.04
C HIS A 93 -34.66 10.03 11.99
N PRO A 94 -35.11 10.52 13.16
CA PRO A 94 -35.92 9.72 14.08
C PRO A 94 -37.22 9.23 13.41
N GLU A 95 -37.85 8.19 13.99
CA GLU A 95 -39.19 7.80 13.56
C GLU A 95 -40.16 9.00 13.53
N TRP A 96 -41.02 9.09 12.51
CA TRP A 96 -41.90 10.23 12.26
C TRP A 96 -43.10 10.28 13.22
N LYS A 97 -42.81 10.38 14.51
CA LYS A 97 -43.76 10.45 15.61
C LYS A 97 -43.19 11.35 16.72
N ASN A 98 -44.06 11.76 17.64
CA ASN A 98 -43.60 12.51 18.79
C ASN A 98 -42.62 11.69 19.64
N ASN A 99 -41.43 12.24 19.91
CA ASN A 99 -40.34 11.55 20.59
C ASN A 99 -39.92 10.24 19.91
N GLY A 100 -39.97 10.21 18.57
CA GLY A 100 -39.43 9.11 17.78
C GLY A 100 -37.92 8.96 17.97
N ASN A 101 -37.40 7.78 17.64
CA ASN A 101 -36.00 7.42 17.82
C ASN A 101 -35.40 6.84 16.54
N ILE A 102 -34.10 7.02 16.39
CA ILE A 102 -33.24 6.27 15.48
C ILE A 102 -31.96 5.88 16.23
N ILE A 103 -31.58 4.61 16.16
CA ILE A 103 -30.51 3.99 16.96
C ILE A 103 -29.61 3.21 16.01
N GLY A 104 -28.34 3.63 15.89
CA GLY A 104 -27.29 2.88 15.20
C GLY A 104 -26.48 2.07 16.20
N VAL A 105 -26.48 0.75 16.05
CA VAL A 105 -25.71 -0.19 16.89
C VAL A 105 -24.49 -0.68 16.13
N PHE A 106 -23.31 -0.34 16.64
CA PHE A 106 -22.01 -0.74 16.12
C PHE A 106 -21.47 -1.85 17.03
N PRO A 107 -21.51 -3.12 16.58
CA PRO A 107 -21.19 -4.23 17.46
C PRO A 107 -19.69 -4.36 17.70
N ASP A 108 -19.33 -5.00 18.82
CA ASP A 108 -18.01 -5.60 19.00
C ASP A 108 -16.80 -4.63 18.96
N ILE A 109 -16.99 -3.37 19.36
CA ILE A 109 -15.91 -2.36 19.39
C ILE A 109 -15.02 -2.56 20.63
N GLN A 110 -13.72 -2.75 20.40
CA GLN A 110 -12.71 -2.78 21.46
C GLN A 110 -12.35 -1.36 21.88
N ILE A 111 -12.51 -0.99 23.15
CA ILE A 111 -12.19 0.36 23.64
C ILE A 111 -10.69 0.45 23.97
N PRO A 112 -9.90 1.30 23.28
CA PRO A 112 -8.48 1.46 23.58
C PRO A 112 -8.24 2.24 24.88
N ALA A 113 -7.09 2.01 25.51
CA ALA A 113 -6.67 2.76 26.69
C ALA A 113 -6.46 4.25 26.37
N GLY A 114 -6.90 5.12 27.28
CA GLY A 114 -6.78 6.58 27.13
C GLY A 114 -7.65 7.18 26.03
N SER A 115 -8.55 6.41 25.43
CA SER A 115 -9.32 6.86 24.27
C SER A 115 -10.44 7.85 24.64
N THR A 116 -10.81 8.70 23.68
CA THR A 116 -11.90 9.68 23.82
C THR A 116 -12.81 9.58 22.61
N PHE A 117 -14.12 9.46 22.81
CA PHE A 117 -15.10 9.64 21.73
C PHE A 117 -15.33 11.13 21.50
N LYS A 118 -15.26 11.58 20.25
CA LYS A 118 -15.61 12.95 19.85
C LYS A 118 -16.56 12.96 18.65
N ALA A 119 -17.55 13.85 18.65
CA ALA A 119 -18.46 14.03 17.54
C ALA A 119 -18.87 15.50 17.35
N SER A 120 -19.03 15.90 16.08
CA SER A 120 -19.66 17.15 15.66
C SER A 120 -21.07 16.83 15.17
N VAL A 121 -22.09 17.42 15.80
CA VAL A 121 -23.51 17.10 15.52
C VAL A 121 -24.33 18.36 15.26
N GLY A 122 -25.41 18.23 14.51
CA GLY A 122 -26.27 19.34 14.11
C GLY A 122 -27.33 18.94 13.08
N PHE A 123 -27.59 19.76 12.07
CA PHE A 123 -28.62 19.50 11.06
C PHE A 123 -28.15 19.77 9.63
N VAL A 124 -28.82 19.10 8.69
CA VAL A 124 -28.77 19.47 7.26
C VAL A 124 -29.35 20.88 7.09
N LYS A 125 -28.76 21.68 6.19
CA LYS A 125 -29.24 23.04 5.93
C LYS A 125 -30.71 23.04 5.50
N GLY A 126 -31.52 23.89 6.15
CA GLY A 126 -32.93 24.06 5.84
C GLY A 126 -33.91 23.33 6.78
N ALA A 127 -33.42 22.72 7.86
CA ALA A 127 -34.22 22.04 8.90
C ALA A 127 -35.08 22.99 9.77
N THR A 128 -35.67 24.03 9.19
CA THR A 128 -36.37 25.13 9.89
C THR A 128 -37.65 24.72 10.63
N GLN A 129 -38.18 23.52 10.39
CA GLN A 129 -39.39 22.99 11.04
C GLN A 129 -39.10 21.99 12.17
N THR A 130 -37.82 21.75 12.51
CA THR A 130 -37.44 20.91 13.64
C THR A 130 -37.85 21.55 14.97
N ASP A 131 -38.37 20.73 15.89
CA ASP A 131 -38.52 21.11 17.29
C ASP A 131 -37.20 20.90 18.08
N GLY A 132 -36.14 20.46 17.39
CA GLY A 132 -34.84 20.05 17.94
C GLY A 132 -34.74 18.53 18.13
N VAL A 133 -33.52 18.04 18.37
CA VAL A 133 -33.26 16.63 18.66
C VAL A 133 -32.40 16.47 19.91
N ARG A 134 -32.39 15.27 20.47
CA ARG A 134 -31.41 14.85 21.49
C ARG A 134 -30.54 13.72 20.95
N TYR A 135 -29.24 13.96 20.99
CA TYR A 135 -28.21 12.99 20.71
C TYR A 135 -27.86 12.20 21.97
N TYR A 136 -27.78 10.87 21.81
CA TYR A 136 -27.33 9.97 22.86
C TYR A 136 -26.16 9.14 22.37
N VAL A 137 -25.15 9.03 23.21
CA VAL A 137 -24.01 8.15 23.04
C VAL A 137 -24.04 7.15 24.18
N SER A 138 -24.11 5.87 23.88
CA SER A 138 -24.17 4.80 24.90
C SER A 138 -23.38 3.58 24.48
N ILE A 139 -23.04 2.72 25.44
CA ILE A 139 -22.34 1.46 25.21
C ILE A 139 -23.05 0.31 25.93
N ILE A 140 -22.87 -0.91 25.43
CA ILE A 140 -23.33 -2.13 26.09
C ILE A 140 -22.17 -3.10 26.18
N SER A 141 -21.83 -3.51 27.40
CA SER A 141 -20.88 -4.58 27.62
C SER A 141 -21.56 -5.95 27.46
N PRO A 142 -20.83 -7.00 27.04
CA PRO A 142 -21.33 -8.37 27.00
C PRO A 142 -21.96 -8.79 28.33
N GLY A 143 -23.25 -9.14 28.31
CA GLY A 143 -24.02 -9.52 29.51
C GLY A 143 -24.50 -8.37 30.40
N GLY A 144 -24.25 -7.11 30.02
CA GLY A 144 -24.64 -5.91 30.76
C GLY A 144 -25.81 -5.14 30.13
N GLY A 145 -26.34 -4.15 30.87
CA GLY A 145 -27.31 -3.17 30.37
C GLY A 145 -26.64 -2.03 29.60
N ALA A 146 -27.45 -1.19 28.94
CA ALA A 146 -26.95 0.01 28.27
C ALA A 146 -26.47 1.06 29.27
N VAL A 147 -25.24 1.54 29.07
CA VAL A 147 -24.62 2.62 29.85
C VAL A 147 -24.62 3.89 29.01
N LEU A 148 -25.34 4.91 29.47
CA LEU A 148 -25.36 6.23 28.83
C LEU A 148 -24.03 6.96 29.11
N LEU A 149 -23.34 7.35 28.04
CA LEU A 149 -22.09 8.11 28.11
C LEU A 149 -22.33 9.61 27.98
N LYS A 150 -23.22 10.01 27.07
CA LYS A 150 -23.58 11.42 26.87
C LYS A 150 -25.00 11.56 26.35
N GLU A 151 -25.70 12.57 26.85
CA GLU A 151 -26.90 13.16 26.24
C GLU A 151 -26.57 14.62 25.88
N LEU A 152 -27.04 15.07 24.72
CA LEU A 152 -26.88 16.44 24.23
C LEU A 152 -28.12 16.85 23.43
N ALA A 153 -28.77 17.93 23.83
CA ALA A 153 -29.84 18.54 23.04
C ALA A 153 -29.23 19.48 21.99
N ALA A 154 -29.74 19.43 20.77
CA ALA A 154 -29.34 20.26 19.65
C ALA A 154 -30.57 20.88 18.98
N SER A 155 -30.42 22.11 18.50
CA SER A 155 -31.45 22.88 17.80
C SER A 155 -30.87 23.45 16.51
N TYR A 156 -31.69 23.64 15.48
CA TYR A 156 -31.24 24.28 14.23
C TYR A 156 -30.98 25.77 14.44
N ASP A 157 -29.78 26.13 14.87
CA ASP A 157 -29.37 27.48 15.24
C ASP A 157 -28.20 28.02 14.39
N GLY A 158 -27.76 27.23 13.42
CA GLY A 158 -26.67 27.57 12.50
C GLY A 158 -25.28 27.29 13.05
N LYS A 159 -25.16 26.48 14.10
CA LYS A 159 -23.88 26.07 14.70
C LYS A 159 -23.86 24.56 14.93
N PHE A 160 -22.67 23.98 14.90
CA PHE A 160 -22.49 22.60 15.35
C PHE A 160 -22.21 22.52 16.84
N ASP A 161 -22.84 21.53 17.47
CA ASP A 161 -22.52 21.14 18.82
C ASP A 161 -21.45 20.04 18.85
N GLN A 162 -20.69 20.01 19.95
CA GLN A 162 -19.58 19.08 20.14
C GLN A 162 -19.86 18.11 21.29
N ILE A 163 -19.68 16.82 21.02
CA ILE A 163 -19.67 15.76 22.03
C ILE A 163 -18.22 15.35 22.26
N SER A 164 -17.81 15.25 23.52
CA SER A 164 -16.54 14.65 23.93
C SER A 164 -16.77 13.80 25.17
N VAL A 165 -16.33 12.54 25.13
CA VAL A 165 -16.51 11.55 26.20
C VAL A 165 -15.19 10.80 26.41
N ASP A 166 -14.68 10.83 27.63
CA ASP A 166 -13.56 9.98 28.03
C ASP A 166 -14.02 8.51 28.10
N LEU A 167 -13.38 7.65 27.33
CA LEU A 167 -13.67 6.21 27.28
C LEU A 167 -12.69 5.40 28.12
N SER A 168 -11.72 6.04 28.78
CA SER A 168 -10.74 5.37 29.66
C SER A 168 -11.36 4.42 30.69
N PRO A 169 -12.53 4.70 31.30
CA PRO A 169 -13.18 3.76 32.22
C PRO A 169 -13.56 2.40 31.60
N TYR A 170 -13.63 2.33 30.27
CA TYR A 170 -14.01 1.12 29.53
C TYR A 170 -12.83 0.50 28.77
N ALA A 171 -11.61 1.01 28.95
CA ALA A 171 -10.41 0.53 28.29
C ALA A 171 -10.25 -1.00 28.40
N GLY A 172 -9.94 -1.64 27.28
CA GLY A 172 -9.78 -3.09 27.18
C GLY A 172 -11.11 -3.87 27.11
N SER A 173 -12.25 -3.21 27.31
CA SER A 173 -13.56 -3.84 27.15
C SER A 173 -13.96 -3.87 25.67
N LYS A 174 -14.65 -4.94 25.28
CA LYS A 174 -15.37 -5.04 24.01
C LYS A 174 -16.83 -4.66 24.25
N VAL A 175 -17.38 -3.72 23.49
CA VAL A 175 -18.75 -3.19 23.71
C VAL A 175 -19.50 -3.02 22.40
N ASP A 176 -20.83 -3.11 22.45
CA ASP A 176 -21.68 -2.58 21.40
C ASP A 176 -21.85 -1.07 21.63
N PHE A 177 -21.39 -0.26 20.69
CA PHE A 177 -21.47 1.19 20.78
C PHE A 177 -22.73 1.68 20.07
N ARG A 178 -23.42 2.66 20.66
CA ARG A 178 -24.70 3.17 20.15
C ARG A 178 -24.65 4.67 19.96
N LEU A 179 -24.97 5.09 18.73
CA LEU A 179 -25.30 6.46 18.38
C LEU A 179 -26.81 6.55 18.21
N SER A 180 -27.49 7.43 18.93
CA SER A 180 -28.95 7.55 18.85
C SER A 180 -29.38 9.00 18.78
N VAL A 181 -30.50 9.23 18.08
CA VAL A 181 -31.15 10.53 17.99
C VAL A 181 -32.63 10.36 18.34
N SER A 182 -33.12 11.20 19.24
CA SER A 182 -34.54 11.31 19.59
C SER A 182 -35.10 12.66 19.20
N ALA A 183 -36.30 12.69 18.64
CA ALA A 183 -37.01 13.94 18.39
C ALA A 183 -37.34 14.65 19.73
N ALA A 184 -37.13 15.97 19.81
CA ALA A 184 -37.44 16.78 20.98
C ALA A 184 -38.88 17.33 20.92
N GLY A 185 -39.84 16.48 20.57
CA GLY A 185 -41.20 16.90 20.21
C GLY A 185 -41.63 16.21 18.91
N ARG A 186 -42.08 16.99 17.93
CA ARG A 186 -42.40 16.47 16.60
C ARG A 186 -41.10 16.23 15.83
N ALA A 187 -41.08 15.17 15.03
CA ALA A 187 -39.92 14.81 14.21
C ALA A 187 -39.87 15.54 12.85
N ASN A 188 -40.47 16.72 12.71
CA ASN A 188 -40.57 17.37 11.40
C ASN A 188 -39.22 17.99 11.02
N GLN A 189 -38.63 17.56 9.91
CA GLN A 189 -37.30 18.03 9.48
C GLN A 189 -36.23 17.84 10.55
N ASP A 190 -36.33 16.79 11.36
CA ASP A 190 -35.27 16.35 12.27
C ASP A 190 -34.16 15.66 11.44
N TRP A 191 -33.65 16.37 10.43
CA TRP A 191 -32.54 15.99 9.55
C TRP A 191 -31.22 16.08 10.29
N ALA A 192 -31.13 15.34 11.40
CA ALA A 192 -30.04 15.36 12.32
C ALA A 192 -28.80 14.75 11.67
N VAL A 193 -27.66 15.43 11.79
CA VAL A 193 -26.41 15.04 11.17
C VAL A 193 -25.35 14.74 12.23
N TRP A 194 -24.53 13.74 11.94
CA TRP A 194 -23.23 13.54 12.56
C TRP A 194 -22.19 13.92 11.50
N ALA A 195 -21.67 15.15 11.58
CA ALA A 195 -20.66 15.65 10.64
C ALA A 195 -19.30 14.98 10.87
N SER A 196 -19.02 14.61 12.11
CA SER A 196 -17.98 13.65 12.48
C SER A 196 -18.44 12.89 13.74
N ALA A 197 -18.02 11.65 13.88
CA ALA A 197 -18.19 10.88 15.11
C ALA A 197 -17.11 9.80 15.12
N ALA A 198 -16.19 9.86 16.06
CA ALA A 198 -15.04 8.96 16.10
C ALA A 198 -14.51 8.71 17.52
N ILE A 199 -13.95 7.52 17.73
CA ILE A 199 -13.06 7.25 18.86
C ILE A 199 -11.66 7.71 18.49
N TYR A 200 -11.02 8.46 19.38
CA TYR A 200 -9.68 8.96 19.26
C TYR A 200 -8.77 8.33 20.30
N VAL A 201 -7.50 8.11 19.97
CA VAL A 201 -6.48 7.63 20.91
C VAL A 201 -5.33 8.62 21.04
N PRO A 202 -4.81 8.84 22.26
CA PRO A 202 -3.68 9.73 22.48
C PRO A 202 -2.39 9.05 22.01
N LEU A 203 -1.55 9.79 21.28
CA LEU A 203 -0.22 9.34 20.90
C LEU A 203 0.66 9.22 22.15
N SER A 204 1.03 7.99 22.51
CA SER A 204 1.96 7.71 23.60
C SER A 204 3.39 7.65 23.06
N VAL A 205 4.17 8.73 23.24
CA VAL A 205 5.62 8.70 23.01
C VAL A 205 6.27 7.94 24.17
N GLN A 206 6.60 6.66 23.99
CA GLN A 206 7.36 5.92 25.00
C GLN A 206 8.81 6.41 25.07
N LYS A 207 9.21 6.94 26.24
CA LYS A 207 10.59 7.25 26.61
C LYS A 207 11.35 5.94 26.84
N VAL A 208 12.29 5.58 25.95
CA VAL A 208 13.20 4.46 26.18
C VAL A 208 14.37 4.92 27.05
N SER A 209 14.58 4.26 28.18
CA SER A 209 15.77 4.45 29.03
C SER A 209 16.92 3.52 28.58
N PRO A 210 18.19 3.94 28.67
CA PRO A 210 19.31 3.16 28.15
C PRO A 210 19.72 2.06 29.13
N SER A 211 19.80 0.81 28.66
CA SER A 211 20.45 -0.30 29.35
C SER A 211 21.92 -0.39 28.95
N THR A 212 22.82 -0.20 29.89
CA THR A 212 24.24 -0.56 29.80
C THR A 212 24.43 -2.05 30.08
N ASP A 213 24.94 -2.82 29.13
CA ASP A 213 25.96 -3.82 29.44
C ASP A 213 26.80 -4.18 28.20
N VAL A 214 28.12 -4.10 28.38
CA VAL A 214 29.15 -4.46 27.41
C VAL A 214 29.99 -5.52 28.08
N SER A 215 30.05 -6.73 27.55
CA SER A 215 31.14 -7.68 27.82
C SER A 215 31.33 -8.72 26.72
N ARG A 216 32.53 -8.63 26.12
CA ARG A 216 33.36 -9.57 25.33
C ARG A 216 32.96 -11.06 25.30
N VAL A 217 33.32 -11.74 24.19
CA VAL A 217 34.46 -12.71 24.12
C VAL A 217 34.78 -13.23 22.69
N LYS A 218 36.08 -13.10 22.38
CA LYS A 218 37.07 -13.85 21.56
C LYS A 218 36.84 -14.38 20.13
N VAL A 219 37.79 -13.95 19.30
CA VAL A 219 38.32 -14.50 18.05
C VAL A 219 39.10 -15.79 18.28
N GLY A 220 38.92 -16.77 17.39
CA GLY A 220 39.74 -17.97 17.21
C GLY A 220 40.22 -18.09 15.75
N THR A 221 41.44 -18.60 15.60
CA THR A 221 42.43 -18.46 14.52
C THR A 221 42.18 -19.23 13.23
N ALA A 222 42.74 -18.70 12.14
CA ALA A 222 42.72 -19.22 10.77
C ALA A 222 43.70 -20.39 10.52
N ALA A 223 43.38 -21.22 9.52
CA ALA A 223 44.34 -22.05 8.79
C ALA A 223 44.09 -21.94 7.27
N THR A 224 45.21 -21.87 6.54
CA THR A 224 45.45 -21.36 5.19
C THR A 224 45.27 -22.38 4.06
N GLN A 225 44.59 -21.98 2.97
CA GLN A 225 44.94 -22.35 1.60
C GLN A 225 44.66 -21.16 0.63
N GLN A 226 45.64 -20.83 -0.19
CA GLN A 226 45.64 -19.92 -1.36
C GLN A 226 46.38 -20.66 -2.49
N PRO A 227 46.34 -20.27 -3.78
CA PRO A 227 45.49 -19.28 -4.45
C PRO A 227 45.00 -19.74 -5.85
N THR A 228 43.71 -19.61 -6.17
CA THR A 228 43.28 -19.37 -7.56
C THR A 228 41.83 -18.88 -7.57
N GLU A 229 41.63 -17.60 -7.28
CA GLU A 229 40.52 -16.87 -7.88
C GLU A 229 40.80 -15.38 -7.82
N LYS A 230 40.60 -14.73 -8.97
CA LYS A 230 40.94 -13.35 -9.24
C LYS A 230 40.11 -12.44 -8.34
N LEU A 231 40.75 -11.35 -7.89
CA LEU A 231 40.09 -10.15 -7.40
C LEU A 231 38.80 -9.89 -8.19
N ASN A 232 37.65 -9.91 -7.51
CA ASN A 232 36.48 -9.20 -8.03
C ASN A 232 35.95 -8.29 -6.94
N LEU A 233 36.21 -7.00 -7.16
CA LEU A 233 35.54 -5.89 -6.47
C LEU A 233 34.04 -6.18 -6.46
N GLN A 234 33.47 -6.48 -5.29
CA GLN A 234 32.03 -6.38 -5.13
C GLN A 234 31.71 -4.90 -5.05
N LEU A 235 31.63 -4.32 -6.24
CA LEU A 235 31.02 -3.05 -6.56
C LEU A 235 29.61 -3.08 -5.95
N VAL A 236 29.45 -2.44 -4.80
CA VAL A 236 28.12 -2.03 -4.34
C VAL A 236 27.63 -1.08 -5.42
N LYS A 237 26.78 -1.61 -6.32
CA LYS A 237 26.15 -0.81 -7.35
C LYS A 237 25.26 0.20 -6.61
N PRO A 238 25.51 1.51 -6.74
CA PRO A 238 24.45 2.47 -6.45
C PRO A 238 23.25 2.11 -7.33
N ALA A 239 22.04 2.25 -6.78
CA ALA A 239 20.82 2.21 -7.57
C ALA A 239 21.02 3.18 -8.75
N VAL A 240 21.20 2.59 -9.93
CA VAL A 240 21.44 3.32 -11.16
C VAL A 240 20.23 4.21 -11.37
N ILE A 241 20.42 5.53 -11.28
CA ILE A 241 19.63 6.44 -12.10
C ILE A 241 19.93 5.97 -13.52
N LYS A 242 19.02 5.19 -14.10
CA LYS A 242 19.03 4.98 -15.54
C LYS A 242 18.59 6.31 -16.14
N THR A 243 19.56 7.20 -16.36
CA THR A 243 19.54 7.92 -17.62
C THR A 243 19.68 6.82 -18.66
N ILE A 244 18.56 6.40 -19.23
CA ILE A 244 18.57 5.52 -20.39
C ILE A 244 19.30 6.33 -21.46
N PRO A 245 20.50 5.96 -21.92
CA PRO A 245 20.91 6.38 -23.25
C PRO A 245 19.79 5.86 -24.16
N LEU A 246 19.04 6.77 -24.79
CA LEU A 246 18.24 6.40 -25.95
C LEU A 246 19.23 5.73 -26.90
N ASN A 247 19.25 4.40 -26.91
CA ASN A 247 19.79 3.71 -28.06
C ASN A 247 19.00 4.27 -29.24
N PRO A 248 19.68 4.83 -30.26
CA PRO A 248 18.98 5.33 -31.43
C PRO A 248 18.11 4.21 -31.96
N ALA A 249 16.89 4.55 -32.38
CA ALA A 249 15.93 3.65 -33.02
C ALA A 249 16.67 2.69 -33.96
N GLY A 250 16.99 1.50 -33.45
CA GLY A 250 17.94 0.59 -34.04
C GLY A 250 17.21 -0.30 -35.01
N ALA A 251 17.03 0.21 -36.24
CA ALA A 251 16.31 -0.37 -37.36
C ALA A 251 14.86 -0.78 -37.05
N LEU A 252 13.91 -0.22 -37.80
CA LEU A 252 12.53 -0.70 -37.77
C LEU A 252 12.53 -2.24 -37.86
N PRO A 253 11.91 -2.97 -36.92
CA PRO A 253 11.53 -4.34 -37.23
C PRO A 253 10.70 -4.29 -38.52
N PRO A 254 10.88 -5.25 -39.46
CA PRO A 254 10.02 -5.33 -40.64
C PRO A 254 8.58 -5.24 -40.17
N ARG A 255 7.76 -4.44 -40.87
CA ARG A 255 6.37 -4.19 -40.49
C ARG A 255 5.63 -5.53 -40.48
N HIS A 256 5.58 -6.18 -39.32
CA HIS A 256 4.89 -7.46 -39.16
C HIS A 256 3.45 -7.29 -39.60
N LYS A 257 3.07 -8.00 -40.67
CA LYS A 257 1.68 -8.07 -41.07
C LYS A 257 1.00 -9.07 -40.14
N ILE A 258 0.33 -8.58 -39.12
CA ILE A 258 -0.37 -9.41 -38.13
C ILE A 258 -1.86 -9.44 -38.49
N GLU A 259 -2.49 -10.63 -38.44
CA GLU A 259 -3.93 -10.80 -38.64
C GLU A 259 -4.61 -11.39 -37.39
N ASP A 260 -5.87 -11.00 -37.19
CA ASP A 260 -6.73 -11.61 -36.16
C ASP A 260 -7.15 -13.00 -36.63
N ILE A 261 -6.89 -14.01 -35.81
CA ILE A 261 -7.26 -15.40 -36.12
C ILE A 261 -8.72 -15.70 -35.77
N GLY A 262 -9.44 -14.75 -35.19
CA GLY A 262 -10.78 -14.93 -34.64
C GLY A 262 -10.77 -15.74 -33.33
N PRO A 263 -11.93 -16.21 -32.88
CA PRO A 263 -12.03 -16.98 -31.65
C PRO A 263 -11.39 -18.35 -31.85
N LEU A 264 -10.41 -18.68 -31.00
CA LEU A 264 -9.99 -20.07 -30.85
C LEU A 264 -11.16 -20.87 -30.28
N SER A 265 -11.32 -22.10 -30.77
CA SER A 265 -12.29 -23.07 -30.26
C SER A 265 -11.86 -23.62 -28.90
N ILE A 266 -11.81 -22.73 -27.92
CA ILE A 266 -11.59 -23.02 -26.50
C ILE A 266 -12.94 -22.83 -25.81
N GLU A 267 -13.53 -23.90 -25.28
CA GLU A 267 -14.75 -23.84 -24.46
C GLU A 267 -14.41 -23.26 -23.09
N GLU A 268 -14.29 -21.94 -22.99
CA GLU A 268 -14.08 -21.25 -21.71
C GLU A 268 -14.95 -20.00 -21.57
N PRO A 269 -15.30 -19.62 -20.33
CA PRO A 269 -16.11 -18.44 -20.08
C PRO A 269 -15.36 -17.17 -20.51
N LEU A 270 -15.85 -16.55 -21.60
CA LEU A 270 -15.85 -15.12 -21.95
C LEU A 270 -14.53 -14.28 -21.85
N THR A 271 -13.40 -14.82 -21.43
CA THR A 271 -12.21 -14.02 -21.04
C THR A 271 -10.95 -14.26 -21.90
N LEU A 272 -10.92 -15.30 -22.74
CA LEU A 272 -9.80 -15.61 -23.65
C LEU A 272 -10.12 -15.50 -25.14
N LEU A 273 -11.38 -15.19 -25.48
CA LEU A 273 -11.81 -15.04 -26.86
C LEU A 273 -11.04 -13.88 -27.52
N ASN A 274 -10.41 -14.14 -28.67
CA ASN A 274 -9.73 -13.17 -29.54
C ASN A 274 -8.51 -12.48 -28.92
N ARG A 275 -7.61 -13.24 -28.29
CA ARG A 275 -6.35 -12.74 -27.70
C ARG A 275 -5.08 -13.22 -28.41
N ILE A 276 -5.20 -14.09 -29.41
CA ILE A 276 -4.07 -14.56 -30.20
C ILE A 276 -4.15 -14.00 -31.61
N TYR A 277 -3.03 -13.55 -32.14
CA TYR A 277 -2.90 -13.01 -33.48
C TYR A 277 -1.80 -13.74 -34.23
N LYS A 278 -1.93 -13.92 -35.54
CA LYS A 278 -0.95 -14.65 -36.34
C LYS A 278 -0.03 -13.70 -37.08
N ASP A 279 1.27 -14.02 -37.09
CA ASP A 279 2.23 -13.38 -37.97
C ASP A 279 2.10 -13.94 -39.39
N ASN A 280 1.79 -13.09 -40.37
CA ASN A 280 1.65 -13.52 -41.76
C ASN A 280 2.98 -13.79 -42.45
N GLU A 281 4.08 -13.28 -41.92
CA GLU A 281 5.42 -13.49 -42.47
C GLU A 281 6.12 -14.70 -41.81
N LYS A 282 5.69 -15.08 -40.60
CA LYS A 282 6.23 -16.19 -39.83
C LYS A 282 5.12 -17.20 -39.49
N PRO A 283 4.95 -18.27 -40.28
CA PRO A 283 3.76 -19.14 -40.21
C PRO A 283 3.50 -19.80 -38.85
N ASP A 284 4.55 -20.01 -38.05
CA ASP A 284 4.49 -20.64 -36.72
C ASP A 284 4.59 -19.64 -35.55
N THR A 285 4.56 -18.33 -35.82
CA THR A 285 4.64 -17.30 -34.78
C THR A 285 3.27 -16.67 -34.53
N TYR A 286 2.88 -16.67 -33.26
CA TYR A 286 1.64 -16.12 -32.77
C TYR A 286 1.92 -15.09 -31.68
N TYR A 287 1.07 -14.08 -31.59
CA TYR A 287 1.17 -13.00 -30.63
C TYR A 287 0.01 -13.01 -29.66
N TYR A 288 0.30 -12.93 -28.38
CA TYR A 288 -0.67 -12.79 -27.30
C TYR A 288 -0.90 -11.32 -26.97
N LEU A 289 -2.18 -10.95 -26.89
CA LEU A 289 -2.66 -9.66 -26.41
C LEU A 289 -3.04 -9.76 -24.92
N PRO A 290 -2.34 -9.04 -24.02
CA PRO A 290 -2.69 -8.94 -22.61
C PRO A 290 -4.10 -8.41 -22.35
N ARG A 291 -4.73 -8.91 -21.28
CA ARG A 291 -6.05 -8.44 -20.85
C ARG A 291 -6.02 -7.04 -20.28
N GLU A 292 -4.95 -6.71 -19.56
CA GLU A 292 -4.78 -5.44 -18.88
C GLU A 292 -3.31 -5.10 -18.69
N ILE A 293 -3.06 -3.82 -18.41
CA ILE A 293 -1.76 -3.26 -18.05
C ILE A 293 -1.88 -2.76 -16.61
N ASN A 294 -0.96 -3.20 -15.75
CA ASN A 294 -1.06 -3.00 -14.31
C ASN A 294 0.21 -2.39 -13.73
N LEU A 295 0.13 -1.93 -12.49
CA LEU A 295 1.27 -1.41 -11.74
C LEU A 295 2.32 -2.51 -11.52
N ILE A 296 3.59 -2.24 -11.80
CA ILE A 296 4.64 -3.22 -11.55
C ILE A 296 4.84 -3.35 -10.05
N ARG A 297 4.88 -4.61 -9.59
CA ARG A 297 5.34 -4.98 -8.26
C ARG A 297 6.57 -5.86 -8.36
N ASP A 298 7.66 -5.39 -7.79
CA ASP A 298 8.97 -6.04 -7.78
C ASP A 298 9.59 -5.93 -6.39
N LYS A 299 9.50 -7.01 -5.60
CA LYS A 299 10.05 -7.04 -4.24
C LYS A 299 11.57 -6.81 -4.22
N ALA A 300 12.30 -7.20 -5.26
CA ALA A 300 13.74 -6.99 -5.34
C ALA A 300 14.09 -5.50 -5.59
N ALA A 301 13.18 -4.76 -6.20
CA ALA A 301 13.30 -3.32 -6.45
C ALA A 301 12.57 -2.44 -5.41
N GLY A 302 12.19 -2.99 -4.25
CA GLY A 302 11.57 -2.22 -3.16
C GLY A 302 10.03 -2.24 -3.12
N GLY A 303 9.37 -3.07 -3.93
CA GLY A 303 7.91 -3.25 -3.89
C GLY A 303 7.22 -2.71 -5.15
N TYR A 304 6.15 -1.91 -4.97
CA TYR A 304 5.46 -1.30 -6.10
C TYR A 304 6.34 -0.22 -6.75
N ARG A 305 6.42 -0.19 -8.08
CA ARG A 305 7.19 0.83 -8.82
C ARG A 305 6.42 2.14 -8.94
N LEU A 306 6.25 2.76 -7.78
CA LEU A 306 5.63 4.04 -7.55
C LEU A 306 6.63 4.93 -6.83
N SER A 307 6.79 6.17 -7.30
CA SER A 307 7.68 7.15 -6.68
C SER A 307 7.08 8.55 -6.74
N ALA A 308 7.32 9.36 -5.73
CA ALA A 308 6.88 10.76 -5.67
C ALA A 308 8.05 11.67 -5.27
N VAL A 309 8.31 12.70 -6.07
CA VAL A 309 9.47 13.58 -5.92
C VAL A 309 9.02 15.04 -5.99
N TRP A 310 9.38 15.84 -4.99
CA TRP A 310 9.14 17.29 -5.04
C TRP A 310 10.01 17.97 -6.10
N THR A 311 9.45 18.90 -6.84
CA THR A 311 10.15 19.70 -7.85
C THR A 311 10.30 21.15 -7.43
N ASN A 312 11.25 21.87 -8.03
CA ASN A 312 11.62 23.24 -7.66
C ASN A 312 10.49 24.27 -7.86
N ASP A 313 9.46 23.92 -8.63
CA ASP A 313 8.24 24.69 -8.90
C ASP A 313 7.13 24.44 -7.85
N GLN A 314 7.47 23.84 -6.71
CA GLN A 314 6.52 23.48 -5.64
C GLN A 314 5.44 22.46 -6.05
N LYS A 315 5.62 21.76 -7.16
CA LYS A 315 4.81 20.59 -7.52
C LYS A 315 5.44 19.29 -7.00
N VAL A 316 4.67 18.22 -7.00
CA VAL A 316 5.13 16.84 -6.79
C VAL A 316 5.02 16.11 -8.11
N ARG A 317 6.13 15.52 -8.57
CA ARG A 317 6.14 14.60 -9.70
C ARG A 317 6.05 13.17 -9.22
N THR A 318 4.97 12.52 -9.59
CA THR A 318 4.71 11.11 -9.30
C THR A 318 4.96 10.28 -10.56
N THR A 319 5.81 9.27 -10.47
CA THR A 319 6.06 8.31 -11.54
C THR A 319 5.50 6.94 -11.15
N MET A 320 4.61 6.42 -12.00
CA MET A 320 4.03 5.08 -11.87
C MET A 320 4.52 4.21 -13.03
N THR A 321 5.18 3.10 -12.76
CA THR A 321 5.68 2.22 -13.82
C THR A 321 4.75 1.03 -14.00
N LEU A 322 4.19 0.91 -15.21
CA LEU A 322 3.24 -0.12 -15.55
C LEU A 322 3.85 -1.18 -16.47
N ARG A 323 3.21 -2.35 -16.56
CA ARG A 323 3.55 -3.41 -17.52
C ARG A 323 2.32 -4.25 -17.81
N ALA A 324 2.24 -4.84 -19.00
CA ALA A 324 1.24 -5.84 -19.31
C ALA A 324 1.21 -6.96 -18.25
N ASN A 325 0.00 -7.32 -17.81
CA ASN A 325 -0.19 -8.46 -16.92
C ASN A 325 -0.39 -9.74 -17.75
N VAL A 326 0.51 -10.69 -17.56
CA VAL A 326 0.56 -11.95 -18.31
C VAL A 326 0.50 -13.10 -17.32
N ASP A 327 -0.58 -13.87 -17.35
CA ASP A 327 -0.70 -15.08 -16.54
C ASP A 327 -0.06 -16.27 -17.26
N PRO A 328 0.95 -16.93 -16.68
CA PRO A 328 1.56 -18.12 -17.25
C PRO A 328 0.57 -19.25 -17.57
N ALA A 329 -0.52 -19.38 -16.80
CA ALA A 329 -1.55 -20.40 -17.03
C ALA A 329 -2.34 -20.11 -18.32
N ASP A 330 -2.71 -18.85 -18.54
CA ASP A 330 -3.38 -18.40 -19.78
C ASP A 330 -2.46 -18.67 -20.98
N VAL A 331 -1.17 -18.30 -20.87
CA VAL A 331 -0.15 -18.52 -21.92
C VAL A 331 -0.03 -20.01 -22.25
N LYS A 332 0.12 -20.88 -21.24
CA LYS A 332 0.25 -22.32 -21.43
C LYS A 332 -0.99 -22.93 -22.09
N LEU A 333 -2.18 -22.55 -21.64
CA LEU A 333 -3.44 -23.00 -22.22
C LEU A 333 -3.54 -22.61 -23.70
N MET A 334 -3.16 -21.38 -24.03
CA MET A 334 -3.11 -20.88 -25.40
C MET A 334 -2.11 -21.65 -26.26
N GLU A 335 -0.92 -21.96 -25.74
CA GLU A 335 0.06 -22.81 -26.42
C GLU A 335 -0.48 -24.22 -26.70
N GLU A 336 -1.15 -24.84 -25.72
CA GLU A 336 -1.78 -26.15 -25.88
C GLU A 336 -2.89 -26.12 -26.94
N ALA A 337 -3.74 -25.09 -26.93
CA ALA A 337 -4.80 -24.91 -27.92
C ALA A 337 -4.24 -24.71 -29.34
N LEU A 338 -3.18 -23.89 -29.48
CA LEU A 338 -2.49 -23.71 -30.75
C LEU A 338 -1.88 -25.01 -31.27
N LYS A 339 -1.22 -25.78 -30.38
CA LYS A 339 -0.66 -27.09 -30.73
C LYS A 339 -1.74 -28.08 -31.16
N ALA A 340 -2.88 -28.12 -30.46
CA ALA A 340 -3.99 -29.00 -30.81
C ALA A 340 -4.63 -28.61 -32.15
N ALA A 341 -4.83 -27.32 -32.39
CA ALA A 341 -5.44 -26.82 -33.62
C ALA A 341 -4.53 -26.94 -34.86
N ARG A 342 -3.21 -26.93 -34.67
CA ARG A 342 -2.23 -26.90 -35.77
C ARG A 342 -1.38 -28.16 -35.92
N GLY A 343 -1.39 -29.07 -34.94
CA GLY A 343 -0.61 -30.32 -34.97
C GLY A 343 0.92 -30.13 -34.93
N GLN A 344 1.42 -28.91 -34.71
CA GLN A 344 2.84 -28.56 -34.72
C GLN A 344 3.20 -27.62 -33.55
N GLN A 345 4.49 -27.48 -33.25
CA GLN A 345 4.99 -26.54 -32.24
C GLN A 345 4.88 -25.10 -32.76
N ALA A 346 3.91 -24.34 -32.23
CA ALA A 346 3.79 -22.91 -32.45
C ALA A 346 4.59 -22.14 -31.38
N VAL A 347 5.07 -20.94 -31.74
CA VAL A 347 5.74 -20.02 -30.82
C VAL A 347 4.77 -18.90 -30.46
N LEU A 348 4.46 -18.75 -29.17
CA LEU A 348 3.68 -17.64 -28.64
C LEU A 348 4.61 -16.53 -28.13
N ARG A 349 4.35 -15.27 -28.51
CA ARG A 349 5.13 -14.08 -28.10
C ARG A 349 4.21 -12.98 -27.59
N SER A 350 4.72 -12.05 -26.79
CA SER A 350 3.98 -10.83 -26.48
C SER A 350 3.82 -9.95 -27.73
N LEU A 351 2.63 -9.38 -27.90
CA LEU A 351 2.28 -8.55 -29.05
C LEU A 351 3.21 -7.31 -29.14
N PRO A 352 3.88 -7.09 -30.28
CA PRO A 352 4.58 -5.85 -30.55
C PRO A 352 3.57 -4.75 -30.84
N TYR A 353 3.90 -3.50 -30.53
CA TYR A 353 3.10 -2.35 -30.89
C TYR A 353 3.98 -1.28 -31.56
N ASN A 354 3.42 -0.63 -32.59
CA ASN A 354 4.10 0.39 -33.38
C ASN A 354 3.52 1.79 -33.13
N GLU A 355 2.24 1.86 -32.75
CA GLU A 355 1.58 3.07 -32.28
C GLU A 355 0.78 2.71 -31.03
N ALA A 356 0.83 3.58 -30.02
CA ALA A 356 0.05 3.44 -28.80
C ALA A 356 -0.38 4.82 -28.30
N ALA A 357 -1.64 4.95 -27.91
CA ALA A 357 -2.22 6.18 -27.37
C ALA A 357 -3.15 5.83 -26.20
N ILE A 358 -3.10 6.64 -25.14
CA ILE A 358 -4.05 6.50 -24.04
C ILE A 358 -5.33 7.23 -24.41
N ILE A 359 -6.45 6.57 -24.15
CA ILE A 359 -7.81 7.01 -24.39
C ILE A 359 -8.61 6.79 -23.11
N ASP A 360 -9.70 7.54 -22.91
CA ASP A 360 -10.65 7.30 -21.81
C ASP A 360 -10.02 7.20 -20.41
N MET A 361 -9.54 8.32 -19.87
CA MET A 361 -8.80 8.38 -18.61
C MET A 361 -9.71 8.60 -17.39
N LYS A 362 -10.61 7.65 -17.14
CA LYS A 362 -11.59 7.75 -16.06
C LYS A 362 -10.96 7.67 -14.65
N GLY A 363 -11.18 8.69 -13.83
CA GLY A 363 -10.54 8.86 -12.52
C GLY A 363 -9.20 9.60 -12.57
N TRP A 364 -8.85 10.21 -13.70
CA TRP A 364 -7.63 11.01 -13.91
C TRP A 364 -7.95 12.45 -14.37
N GLU A 365 -9.22 12.85 -14.36
CA GLU A 365 -9.75 14.02 -15.07
C GLU A 365 -9.20 15.36 -14.56
N ASP A 366 -8.77 15.42 -13.30
CA ASP A 366 -8.24 16.63 -12.65
C ASP A 366 -6.71 16.74 -12.74
N TRP A 367 -6.03 15.75 -13.33
CA TRP A 367 -4.58 15.67 -13.28
C TRP A 367 -3.97 16.23 -14.56
N GLU A 368 -3.15 17.27 -14.45
CA GLU A 368 -2.38 17.83 -15.56
C GLU A 368 -1.28 16.85 -15.99
N ILE A 369 -1.65 15.84 -16.78
CA ILE A 369 -0.72 14.81 -17.24
C ILE A 369 0.18 15.39 -18.34
N GLU A 370 1.33 15.90 -17.93
CA GLU A 370 2.25 16.60 -18.82
C GLU A 370 2.94 15.68 -19.85
N ASN A 371 3.23 14.41 -19.50
CA ASN A 371 4.01 13.52 -20.37
C ASN A 371 3.76 12.01 -20.14
N ILE A 372 2.89 11.42 -20.97
CA ILE A 372 2.87 9.96 -21.15
C ILE A 372 3.78 9.61 -22.32
N ARG A 373 4.98 9.12 -22.04
CA ARG A 373 5.85 8.53 -23.07
C ARG A 373 5.67 7.04 -23.11
N ILE A 374 4.88 6.59 -24.07
CA ILE A 374 4.88 5.19 -24.46
C ILE A 374 6.05 5.00 -25.44
N PRO A 375 6.97 4.05 -25.21
CA PRO A 375 8.05 3.76 -26.15
C PRO A 375 7.48 3.62 -27.55
N SER A 376 8.11 4.24 -28.56
CA SER A 376 7.55 4.22 -29.91
C SER A 376 7.62 2.83 -30.57
N PHE A 377 8.38 1.88 -30.00
CA PHE A 377 8.56 0.53 -30.51
C PHE A 377 8.91 -0.46 -29.38
N GLY A 378 8.23 -1.61 -29.31
CA GLY A 378 8.51 -2.64 -28.31
C GLY A 378 7.43 -3.72 -28.19
N SER A 379 7.64 -4.64 -27.25
CA SER A 379 6.63 -5.61 -26.80
C SER A 379 5.81 -5.00 -25.66
N LEU A 380 4.54 -5.39 -25.48
CA LEU A 380 3.72 -4.96 -24.33
C LEU A 380 4.29 -5.37 -22.95
N GLU A 381 5.29 -6.25 -22.92
CA GLU A 381 6.07 -6.58 -21.72
C GLU A 381 7.07 -5.48 -21.32
N THR A 382 7.30 -4.49 -22.18
CA THR A 382 8.14 -3.34 -21.85
C THR A 382 7.50 -2.47 -20.77
N GLU A 383 8.34 -1.87 -19.94
CA GLU A 383 7.88 -1.00 -18.86
C GLU A 383 7.36 0.32 -19.41
N LEU A 384 6.21 0.75 -18.90
CA LEU A 384 5.47 1.93 -19.33
C LEU A 384 5.42 2.94 -18.18
N PRO A 385 6.36 3.90 -18.12
CA PRO A 385 6.34 4.93 -17.09
C PRO A 385 5.30 6.01 -17.41
N ILE A 386 4.38 6.24 -16.49
CA ILE A 386 3.46 7.38 -16.50
C ILE A 386 3.96 8.41 -15.50
N ASN A 387 4.19 9.64 -15.96
CA ASN A 387 4.62 10.75 -15.12
C ASN A 387 3.48 11.73 -14.94
N ILE A 388 3.20 12.09 -13.69
CA ILE A 388 2.09 12.95 -13.30
C ILE A 388 2.66 14.09 -12.46
N SER A 389 2.33 15.32 -12.84
CA SER A 389 2.70 16.53 -12.11
C SER A 389 1.46 16.95 -11.30
N MET A 390 1.57 17.04 -9.98
CA MET A 390 0.43 17.32 -9.10
C MET A 390 0.80 18.24 -7.95
N THR A 391 -0.19 18.84 -7.28
CA THR A 391 0.04 19.57 -6.03
C THR A 391 0.17 18.59 -4.85
N PRO A 392 0.67 19.04 -3.69
CA PRO A 392 0.79 18.19 -2.50
C PRO A 392 -0.56 17.70 -1.97
N ASP A 393 -1.60 18.52 -2.07
CA ASP A 393 -2.95 18.18 -1.64
C ASP A 393 -3.54 17.07 -2.54
N THR A 394 -3.37 17.20 -3.86
CA THR A 394 -3.78 16.16 -4.82
C THR A 394 -3.00 14.84 -4.65
N LEU A 395 -1.74 14.90 -4.20
CA LEU A 395 -0.99 13.69 -3.84
C LEU A 395 -1.58 12.98 -2.62
N ALA A 396 -2.07 13.73 -1.63
CA ALA A 396 -2.75 13.16 -0.47
C ALA A 396 -4.06 12.45 -0.86
N GLU A 397 -4.71 12.90 -1.94
CA GLU A 397 -5.89 12.26 -2.54
C GLU A 397 -5.54 11.03 -3.40
N LEU A 398 -4.37 11.02 -4.04
CA LEU A 398 -3.89 9.88 -4.83
C LEU A 398 -3.75 8.60 -3.97
N LYS A 399 -3.25 8.75 -2.74
CA LYS A 399 -3.01 7.62 -1.83
C LYS A 399 -4.28 6.77 -1.59
N PRO A 400 -5.39 7.30 -1.08
CA PRO A 400 -6.62 6.53 -0.89
C PRO A 400 -7.22 6.01 -2.20
N LEU A 401 -7.08 6.74 -3.31
CA LEU A 401 -7.49 6.27 -4.63
C LEU A 401 -6.74 4.99 -5.02
N LEU A 402 -5.42 4.96 -4.86
CA LEU A 402 -4.61 3.76 -5.19
C LEU A 402 -4.83 2.60 -4.22
N GLU A 403 -5.16 2.88 -2.97
CA GLU A 403 -5.48 1.86 -1.96
C GLU A 403 -6.83 1.18 -2.23
N LYS A 404 -7.87 1.95 -2.58
CA LYS A 404 -9.26 1.46 -2.55
C LYS A 404 -9.91 1.37 -3.92
N GLU A 405 -9.88 2.46 -4.68
CA GLU A 405 -10.69 2.60 -5.90
C GLU A 405 -9.94 2.05 -7.11
N GLY A 406 -8.66 2.41 -7.21
CA GLY A 406 -7.80 2.21 -8.35
C GLY A 406 -8.20 3.10 -9.52
N LEU A 407 -7.21 3.46 -10.32
CA LEU A 407 -7.36 4.31 -11.49
C LEU A 407 -7.52 3.45 -12.74
N THR A 408 -8.30 3.92 -13.71
CA THR A 408 -8.53 3.19 -14.96
C THR A 408 -8.30 4.08 -16.17
N ALA A 409 -7.72 3.52 -17.22
CA ALA A 409 -7.65 4.18 -18.52
C ALA A 409 -7.74 3.15 -19.65
N GLY A 410 -8.05 3.56 -20.87
CA GLY A 410 -7.90 2.75 -22.08
C GLY A 410 -6.56 3.00 -22.76
N MET A 411 -5.91 1.96 -23.30
CA MET A 411 -4.74 2.11 -24.16
C MET A 411 -5.04 1.53 -25.53
N LYS A 412 -5.14 2.41 -26.51
CA LYS A 412 -5.30 2.05 -27.91
C LYS A 412 -3.94 1.69 -28.50
N ILE A 413 -3.80 0.49 -29.01
CA ILE A 413 -2.59 -0.01 -29.67
C ILE A 413 -2.86 -0.37 -31.12
N LYS A 414 -1.84 -0.17 -31.95
CA LYS A 414 -1.87 -0.55 -33.36
C LYS A 414 -0.58 -1.25 -33.75
N SER A 415 -0.74 -2.41 -34.38
CA SER A 415 0.35 -3.28 -34.81
C SER A 415 -0.02 -3.98 -36.12
N GLY A 416 0.71 -3.67 -37.19
CA GLY A 416 0.34 -4.12 -38.53
C GLY A 416 -1.06 -3.63 -38.92
N THR A 417 -1.96 -4.56 -39.23
CA THR A 417 -3.38 -4.30 -39.54
C THR A 417 -4.31 -4.47 -38.34
N VAL A 418 -3.78 -4.81 -37.16
CA VAL A 418 -4.56 -5.02 -35.93
C VAL A 418 -4.58 -3.73 -35.11
N GLU A 419 -5.79 -3.34 -34.70
CA GLU A 419 -6.04 -2.22 -33.79
C GLU A 419 -6.90 -2.70 -32.63
N ARG A 420 -6.43 -2.48 -31.40
CA ARG A 420 -7.07 -2.99 -30.18
C ARG A 420 -6.94 -2.00 -29.04
N GLU A 421 -7.89 -2.06 -28.12
CA GLU A 421 -7.86 -1.32 -26.87
C GLU A 421 -7.57 -2.29 -25.71
N ILE A 422 -6.66 -1.90 -24.82
CA ILE A 422 -6.31 -2.64 -23.61
C ILE A 422 -6.56 -1.73 -22.40
N PRO A 423 -7.32 -2.18 -21.39
CA PRO A 423 -7.48 -1.43 -20.16
C PRO A 423 -6.17 -1.34 -19.38
N ILE A 424 -5.85 -0.13 -18.93
CA ILE A 424 -4.86 0.18 -17.91
C ILE A 424 -5.58 0.24 -16.57
N ARG A 425 -5.07 -0.47 -15.56
CA ARG A 425 -5.54 -0.39 -14.18
C ARG A 425 -4.38 -0.12 -13.24
N VAL A 426 -4.50 0.91 -12.42
CA VAL A 426 -3.43 1.30 -11.51
C VAL A 426 -3.95 1.35 -10.08
N GLY A 427 -3.31 0.63 -9.17
CA GLY A 427 -3.69 0.58 -7.76
C GLY A 427 -3.00 -0.58 -7.07
N LEU A 428 -3.02 -0.60 -5.73
CA LEU A 428 -2.37 -1.66 -4.95
C LEU A 428 -3.02 -3.02 -5.19
N LYS A 429 -4.33 -3.02 -5.52
CA LYS A 429 -5.09 -4.21 -5.95
C LYS A 429 -4.87 -4.61 -7.42
N TYR A 430 -4.24 -3.76 -8.23
CA TYR A 430 -4.01 -3.96 -9.66
C TYR A 430 -2.52 -3.99 -9.95
N PHE A 431 -1.89 -5.15 -9.73
CA PHE A 431 -0.45 -5.32 -9.93
C PHE A 431 -0.12 -6.40 -10.97
N THR A 432 1.05 -6.29 -11.60
CA THR A 432 1.54 -7.33 -12.49
C THR A 432 1.89 -8.60 -11.71
N GLY A 433 1.30 -9.73 -12.08
CA GLY A 433 1.48 -11.03 -11.44
C GLY A 433 0.18 -11.60 -10.87
N ARG A 434 0.33 -12.64 -10.04
CA ARG A 434 -0.79 -13.38 -9.43
C ARG A 434 -0.91 -13.04 -7.95
N TRP A 435 -2.13 -13.15 -7.42
CA TRP A 435 -2.41 -13.01 -5.99
C TRP A 435 -1.90 -14.20 -5.18
N TYR A 436 -1.86 -15.39 -5.79
CA TYR A 436 -1.49 -16.64 -5.13
C TYR A 436 -0.81 -17.62 -6.11
N SER A 437 -0.23 -18.69 -5.56
CA SER A 437 0.43 -19.77 -6.32
C SER A 437 -0.52 -20.47 -7.29
N GLY A 438 -0.03 -20.78 -8.50
CA GLY A 438 -0.81 -21.50 -9.52
C GLY A 438 -1.00 -22.98 -9.20
N VAL A 439 -1.92 -23.65 -9.91
CA VAL A 439 -2.25 -25.07 -9.72
C VAL A 439 -1.03 -25.99 -9.89
N GLU A 440 -0.10 -25.60 -10.75
CA GLU A 440 1.15 -26.29 -11.05
C GLU A 440 2.15 -26.30 -9.89
N GLU A 441 1.99 -25.38 -8.94
CA GLU A 441 2.82 -25.26 -7.73
C GLU A 441 2.20 -26.01 -6.53
N LEU A 442 0.97 -26.52 -6.64
CA LEU A 442 0.24 -27.14 -5.55
C LEU A 442 0.52 -28.64 -5.41
N GLY A 443 0.40 -29.13 -4.17
CA GLY A 443 0.24 -30.57 -3.88
C GLY A 443 -1.20 -30.91 -3.53
N PHE A 444 -1.62 -32.16 -3.74
CA PHE A 444 -3.00 -32.60 -3.46
C PHE A 444 -3.05 -33.90 -2.66
N SER A 445 -3.85 -33.92 -1.58
CA SER A 445 -4.18 -35.15 -0.84
C SER A 445 -5.67 -35.23 -0.50
N ILE A 446 -6.19 -36.44 -0.29
CA ILE A 446 -7.61 -36.65 0.05
C ILE A 446 -7.71 -37.46 1.34
N ASP A 447 -8.57 -37.00 2.26
CA ASP A 447 -9.12 -37.81 3.34
C ASP A 447 -10.49 -38.34 2.89
N GLU A 448 -10.51 -39.62 2.51
CA GLU A 448 -11.72 -40.29 2.03
C GLU A 448 -12.77 -40.47 3.13
N LYS A 449 -12.34 -40.66 4.37
CA LYS A 449 -13.23 -40.91 5.52
C LYS A 449 -14.07 -39.68 5.83
N ASN A 450 -13.45 -38.51 5.78
CA ASN A 450 -14.10 -37.24 6.09
C ASN A 450 -14.52 -36.46 4.82
N SER A 451 -14.24 -37.00 3.63
CA SER A 451 -14.57 -36.37 2.35
C SER A 451 -13.95 -34.97 2.23
N VAL A 452 -12.65 -34.88 2.51
CA VAL A 452 -11.86 -33.64 2.49
C VAL A 452 -10.76 -33.74 1.45
N LEU A 453 -10.60 -32.69 0.64
CA LEU A 453 -9.45 -32.50 -0.22
C LEU A 453 -8.53 -31.46 0.41
N TYR A 454 -7.24 -31.76 0.49
CA TYR A 454 -6.21 -30.84 0.93
C TYR A 454 -5.46 -30.31 -0.29
N LEU A 455 -5.35 -28.99 -0.37
CA LEU A 455 -4.48 -28.31 -1.32
C LEU A 455 -3.28 -27.81 -0.57
N HIS A 456 -2.14 -28.44 -0.80
CA HIS A 456 -0.89 -28.15 -0.11
C HIS A 456 -0.12 -27.03 -0.77
N GLY A 457 0.49 -26.17 0.05
CA GLY A 457 1.43 -25.16 -0.41
C GLY A 457 0.80 -23.95 -1.11
N VAL A 458 -0.47 -23.63 -0.82
CA VAL A 458 -1.12 -22.43 -1.37
C VAL A 458 -0.45 -21.18 -0.81
N ARG A 459 0.28 -20.45 -1.65
CA ARG A 459 1.10 -19.29 -1.24
C ARG A 459 0.41 -17.98 -1.57
N ASN A 460 0.37 -17.05 -0.62
CA ASN A 460 -0.02 -15.66 -0.87
C ASN A 460 1.17 -14.89 -1.46
N LEU A 461 1.00 -14.43 -2.71
CA LEU A 461 2.02 -13.68 -3.45
C LEU A 461 1.81 -12.16 -3.37
N SER A 462 0.67 -11.71 -2.86
CA SER A 462 0.35 -10.29 -2.66
C SER A 462 1.03 -9.69 -1.42
N ASP A 463 0.80 -8.40 -1.16
CA ASP A 463 1.22 -7.72 0.07
C ASP A 463 0.10 -7.61 1.11
N PHE A 464 -1.09 -8.17 0.83
CA PHE A 464 -2.25 -8.12 1.72
C PHE A 464 -2.60 -9.53 2.23
N PRO A 465 -3.07 -9.69 3.47
CA PRO A 465 -3.64 -10.95 3.94
C PRO A 465 -4.79 -11.39 3.02
N LEU A 466 -4.85 -12.67 2.67
CA LEU A 466 -5.91 -13.21 1.82
C LEU A 466 -6.82 -14.11 2.64
N LYS A 467 -8.08 -13.69 2.81
CA LYS A 467 -9.11 -14.56 3.36
C LYS A 467 -9.71 -15.40 2.24
N VAL A 468 -9.75 -16.71 2.44
CA VAL A 468 -10.22 -17.69 1.44
C VAL A 468 -11.52 -18.32 1.92
N SER A 469 -12.56 -18.23 1.10
CA SER A 469 -13.89 -18.77 1.41
C SER A 469 -14.20 -20.09 0.69
N SER A 470 -13.76 -20.21 -0.55
CA SER A 470 -13.90 -21.41 -1.36
C SER A 470 -12.82 -21.50 -2.42
N VAL A 471 -12.63 -22.72 -2.91
CA VAL A 471 -11.69 -23.06 -3.98
C VAL A 471 -12.49 -23.63 -5.15
N SER A 472 -12.24 -23.11 -6.33
CA SER A 472 -12.75 -23.70 -7.56
C SER A 472 -11.64 -24.40 -8.32
N LEU A 473 -11.90 -25.66 -8.69
CA LEU A 473 -11.00 -26.48 -9.49
C LEU A 473 -11.68 -26.87 -10.80
N ARG A 474 -10.91 -26.78 -11.88
CA ARG A 474 -11.28 -27.30 -13.19
C ARG A 474 -10.42 -28.50 -13.54
N PHE A 475 -11.09 -29.55 -13.98
CA PHE A 475 -10.49 -30.78 -14.44
C PHE A 475 -10.79 -30.99 -15.91
N ARG A 476 -9.82 -31.52 -16.65
CA ARG A 476 -10.07 -32.16 -17.93
C ARG A 476 -9.78 -33.66 -17.76
N LEU A 477 -10.82 -34.47 -17.86
CA LEU A 477 -10.74 -35.91 -17.71
C LEU A 477 -10.07 -36.57 -18.95
N PRO A 478 -9.61 -37.83 -18.85
CA PRO A 478 -8.99 -38.55 -19.98
C PRO A 478 -9.87 -38.64 -21.23
N ASN A 479 -11.19 -38.65 -21.06
CA ASN A 479 -12.18 -38.68 -22.13
C ASN A 479 -12.40 -37.29 -22.78
N GLY A 480 -11.69 -36.25 -22.34
CA GLY A 480 -11.82 -34.88 -22.82
C GLY A 480 -12.90 -34.06 -22.12
N GLU A 481 -13.70 -34.66 -21.23
CA GLU A 481 -14.77 -33.98 -20.50
C GLU A 481 -14.21 -32.99 -19.48
N GLU A 482 -14.80 -31.81 -19.41
CA GLU A 482 -14.44 -30.78 -18.44
C GLU A 482 -15.36 -30.77 -17.23
N VAL A 483 -14.77 -30.80 -16.04
CA VAL A 483 -15.50 -30.81 -14.78
C VAL A 483 -15.11 -29.61 -13.95
N TYR A 484 -16.11 -28.87 -13.49
CA TYR A 484 -15.97 -27.70 -12.64
C TYR A 484 -16.50 -28.03 -11.25
N LYS A 485 -15.69 -27.75 -10.22
CA LYS A 485 -16.08 -27.94 -8.81
C LYS A 485 -15.69 -26.74 -7.98
N ASN A 486 -16.70 -26.06 -7.44
CA ASN A 486 -16.53 -25.15 -6.31
C ASN A 486 -16.58 -25.97 -5.02
N LEU A 487 -15.53 -25.87 -4.21
CA LEU A 487 -15.29 -26.60 -2.99
C LEU A 487 -15.16 -25.59 -1.84
N LYS A 488 -16.09 -25.65 -0.89
CA LYS A 488 -16.10 -24.74 0.26
C LYS A 488 -14.95 -25.06 1.21
N CYS A 489 -14.23 -24.06 1.69
CA CYS A 489 -13.23 -24.26 2.75
C CYS A 489 -13.92 -24.69 4.05
N LEU A 490 -13.37 -25.72 4.71
CA LEU A 490 -13.91 -26.23 5.98
C LEU A 490 -13.63 -25.29 7.14
N LYS A 491 -12.50 -24.60 7.07
CA LYS A 491 -12.06 -23.58 8.01
C LYS A 491 -11.83 -22.30 7.23
N GLU A 492 -12.16 -21.18 7.86
CA GLU A 492 -11.78 -19.87 7.35
C GLU A 492 -10.25 -19.78 7.35
N ALA A 493 -9.66 -19.65 6.17
CA ALA A 493 -8.21 -19.59 6.01
C ALA A 493 -7.80 -18.16 5.67
N VAL A 494 -6.95 -17.57 6.51
CA VAL A 494 -6.30 -16.28 6.23
C VAL A 494 -4.83 -16.55 5.97
N ILE A 495 -4.40 -16.34 4.73
CA ILE A 495 -3.01 -16.55 4.30
C ILE A 495 -2.28 -15.21 4.36
N GLN A 496 -1.31 -15.07 5.27
CA GLN A 496 -0.54 -13.83 5.41
C GLN A 496 0.38 -13.57 4.21
N PRO A 497 0.78 -12.31 3.93
CA PRO A 497 1.68 -12.00 2.82
C PRO A 497 2.97 -12.84 2.81
N GLY A 498 3.23 -13.56 1.71
CA GLY A 498 4.40 -14.43 1.55
C GLY A 498 4.30 -15.79 2.26
N GLN A 499 3.26 -16.03 3.05
CA GLN A 499 3.03 -17.32 3.71
C GLN A 499 2.48 -18.35 2.70
N ALA A 500 2.80 -19.62 2.94
CA ALA A 500 2.14 -20.76 2.32
C ALA A 500 1.34 -21.54 3.37
N LEU A 501 0.12 -21.95 3.02
CA LEU A 501 -0.77 -22.72 3.88
C LEU A 501 -1.43 -23.86 3.11
N ASP A 502 -1.84 -24.88 3.86
CA ASP A 502 -2.64 -25.99 3.33
C ASP A 502 -4.13 -25.66 3.50
N LEU A 503 -4.89 -25.75 2.42
CA LEU A 503 -6.33 -25.50 2.44
C LEU A 503 -7.10 -26.81 2.53
N GLU A 504 -7.98 -26.90 3.53
CA GLU A 504 -8.92 -28.01 3.71
C GLU A 504 -10.26 -27.64 3.07
N VAL A 505 -10.65 -28.34 2.01
CA VAL A 505 -11.91 -28.06 1.30
C VAL A 505 -12.85 -29.26 1.34
N GLN A 506 -14.14 -28.97 1.54
CA GLN A 506 -15.18 -29.99 1.53
C GLN A 506 -15.25 -30.59 0.14
N PHE A 507 -14.90 -31.86 0.04
CA PHE A 507 -14.90 -32.61 -1.20
C PHE A 507 -15.99 -33.67 -1.15
N ALA A 508 -17.23 -33.32 -1.53
CA ALA A 508 -18.32 -34.29 -1.60
C ALA A 508 -18.15 -35.17 -2.85
N PRO A 509 -17.79 -36.46 -2.74
CA PRO A 509 -17.66 -37.31 -3.90
C PRO A 509 -19.05 -37.84 -4.27
N LYS A 510 -19.90 -36.98 -4.85
CA LYS A 510 -21.10 -37.47 -5.55
C LYS A 510 -20.74 -37.80 -7.00
N GLY A 511 -20.46 -39.08 -7.23
CA GLY A 511 -20.66 -39.76 -8.51
C GLY A 511 -19.45 -39.81 -9.43
N LEU A 512 -18.97 -38.67 -9.96
CA LEU A 512 -18.10 -38.68 -11.16
C LEU A 512 -16.60 -38.84 -10.84
N LEU A 513 -16.05 -38.01 -9.95
CA LEU A 513 -14.61 -38.06 -9.61
C LEU A 513 -14.22 -39.34 -8.85
N LEU A 514 -15.10 -39.84 -7.97
CA LEU A 514 -14.85 -41.09 -7.24
C LEU A 514 -14.98 -42.32 -8.14
N ALA A 515 -15.83 -42.29 -9.17
CA ALA A 515 -15.95 -43.37 -10.14
C ALA A 515 -14.73 -43.45 -11.07
N GLU A 516 -14.22 -42.30 -11.53
CA GLU A 516 -13.01 -42.25 -12.36
C GLU A 516 -11.75 -42.58 -11.53
N TYR A 517 -11.65 -42.07 -10.30
CA TYR A 517 -10.62 -42.47 -9.32
C TYR A 517 -10.63 -43.99 -9.05
N ARG A 518 -11.81 -44.59 -8.89
CA ARG A 518 -11.98 -46.05 -8.69
C ARG A 518 -11.71 -46.87 -9.95
N LYS A 519 -11.91 -46.33 -11.15
CA LYS A 519 -11.46 -46.96 -12.41
C LYS A 519 -9.93 -46.99 -12.51
N THR A 520 -9.25 -45.97 -11.97
CA THR A 520 -7.78 -45.91 -11.96
C THR A 520 -7.15 -46.71 -10.82
N PHE A 521 -7.85 -46.89 -9.68
CA PHE A 521 -7.33 -47.59 -8.48
C PHE A 521 -8.39 -48.52 -7.81
N PRO A 522 -8.34 -49.85 -8.04
CA PRO A 522 -9.40 -50.80 -7.65
C PRO A 522 -9.58 -51.16 -6.16
N THR A 523 -8.76 -50.63 -5.24
CA THR A 523 -8.69 -51.11 -3.83
C THR A 523 -9.48 -50.28 -2.81
N ALA A 524 -10.36 -49.36 -3.23
CA ALA A 524 -11.16 -48.54 -2.31
C ALA A 524 -12.34 -49.33 -1.68
N PRO A 525 -12.60 -49.23 -0.36
CA PRO A 525 -13.68 -49.97 0.30
C PRO A 525 -15.09 -49.50 -0.14
N PRO A 526 -16.11 -50.40 -0.14
CA PRO A 526 -17.42 -50.12 -0.71
C PRO A 526 -18.25 -49.15 0.14
N ALA A 527 -18.99 -48.26 -0.53
CA ALA A 527 -19.90 -47.32 0.13
C ALA A 527 -21.09 -48.05 0.81
N PRO A 528 -21.58 -47.57 1.97
CA PRO A 528 -22.73 -48.15 2.65
C PRO A 528 -24.00 -47.95 1.80
N LYS A 529 -24.66 -49.07 1.47
CA LYS A 529 -25.87 -49.11 0.65
C LYS A 529 -27.09 -48.58 1.41
N LYS A 530 -27.91 -47.75 0.75
CA LYS A 530 -29.37 -47.90 0.79
C LYS A 530 -30.10 -47.25 -0.41
N LYS A 531 -30.67 -48.16 -1.23
CA LYS A 531 -31.92 -48.18 -2.04
C LYS A 531 -32.16 -47.04 -3.06
N SER A 532 -31.81 -47.29 -4.33
CA SER A 532 -32.67 -47.74 -5.47
C SER A 532 -33.33 -46.56 -6.19
N SER A 533 -33.16 -46.31 -7.49
CA SER A 533 -33.46 -47.20 -8.63
C SER A 533 -32.76 -46.74 -9.91
N LEU A 534 -32.77 -47.60 -10.95
CA LEU A 534 -32.34 -47.44 -12.36
C LEU A 534 -30.99 -48.04 -12.75
N LEU A 535 -30.08 -48.28 -11.80
CA LEU A 535 -28.76 -48.87 -12.09
C LEU A 535 -28.74 -50.41 -12.17
N GLU A 536 -29.77 -51.10 -11.67
CA GLU A 536 -29.85 -52.58 -11.73
C GLU A 536 -30.22 -53.13 -13.11
N LYS A 537 -30.79 -52.32 -14.01
CA LYS A 537 -31.08 -52.77 -15.39
C LYS A 537 -29.84 -52.75 -16.29
N GLY A 538 -28.83 -51.96 -15.95
CA GLY A 538 -27.57 -51.87 -16.72
C GLY A 538 -26.49 -52.84 -16.26
N LEU A 539 -26.52 -53.26 -14.99
CA LEU A 539 -25.45 -54.06 -14.36
C LEU A 539 -25.73 -55.58 -14.32
N GLY A 540 -26.57 -56.09 -15.22
CA GLY A 540 -26.79 -57.53 -15.41
C GLY A 540 -25.78 -58.17 -16.38
N ALA A 541 -25.14 -57.37 -17.24
CA ALA A 541 -24.36 -57.89 -18.38
C ALA A 541 -22.86 -58.11 -18.10
N LEU A 542 -22.34 -57.69 -16.94
CA LEU A 542 -20.89 -57.66 -16.67
C LEU A 542 -20.45 -58.43 -15.42
N LYS A 543 -21.33 -59.28 -14.88
CA LYS A 543 -21.03 -60.11 -13.70
C LYS A 543 -20.27 -61.41 -14.03
N GLY A 544 -20.12 -61.76 -15.31
CA GLY A 544 -19.59 -63.07 -15.73
C GLY A 544 -18.06 -63.21 -15.73
N GLU A 545 -17.30 -62.12 -15.80
CA GLU A 545 -15.87 -62.20 -16.12
C GLU A 545 -14.89 -61.80 -15.01
N LEU A 546 -15.34 -61.18 -13.91
CA LEU A 546 -14.42 -60.56 -12.95
C LEU A 546 -14.13 -61.38 -11.68
N GLU A 547 -14.74 -62.56 -11.48
CA GLU A 547 -14.60 -63.33 -10.23
C GLU A 547 -13.37 -64.25 -10.18
N LYS A 548 -12.46 -64.23 -11.17
CA LYS A 548 -11.39 -65.25 -11.24
C LYS A 548 -10.03 -64.89 -10.63
N LYS A 549 -9.77 -63.68 -10.12
CA LYS A 549 -8.45 -63.37 -9.54
C LYS A 549 -8.48 -62.28 -8.47
N LEU A 550 -8.48 -62.66 -7.18
CA LEU A 550 -7.80 -61.87 -6.16
C LEU A 550 -7.43 -62.72 -4.93
N ASP A 551 -6.16 -62.63 -4.55
CA ASP A 551 -5.47 -63.48 -3.56
C ASP A 551 -5.64 -62.93 -2.14
N LYS A 552 -5.85 -63.81 -1.15
CA LYS A 552 -6.31 -63.44 0.21
C LYS A 552 -5.23 -62.84 1.12
N ASP A 553 -3.95 -63.01 0.78
CA ASP A 553 -2.86 -62.57 1.65
C ASP A 553 -2.57 -61.06 1.59
N LYS A 554 -2.98 -60.38 0.51
CA LYS A 554 -2.82 -58.91 0.37
C LYS A 554 -3.81 -58.09 1.19
N VAL A 555 -4.83 -58.73 1.75
CA VAL A 555 -5.87 -58.06 2.55
C VAL A 555 -5.39 -57.82 3.98
N LYS A 556 -4.56 -58.71 4.53
CA LYS A 556 -4.00 -58.56 5.89
C LYS A 556 -2.96 -57.43 5.98
N GLU A 557 -2.15 -57.26 4.94
CA GLU A 557 -1.14 -56.19 4.87
C GLU A 557 -1.79 -54.80 4.74
N ALA A 558 -3.00 -54.73 4.17
CA ALA A 558 -3.79 -53.50 4.08
C ALA A 558 -4.49 -53.11 5.40
N GLU A 559 -4.79 -54.09 6.26
CA GLU A 559 -5.42 -53.84 7.57
C GLU A 559 -4.40 -53.35 8.63
N GLU A 560 -3.14 -53.79 8.56
CA GLU A 560 -2.07 -53.33 9.46
C GLU A 560 -1.57 -51.91 9.15
N MET A 561 -1.75 -51.41 7.91
CA MET A 561 -1.38 -50.05 7.52
C MET A 561 -2.38 -48.96 7.99
N LEU A 562 -3.50 -49.33 8.60
CA LEU A 562 -4.58 -48.40 8.99
C LEU A 562 -4.54 -47.93 10.46
N VAL A 563 -3.48 -48.24 11.23
CA VAL A 563 -3.46 -48.02 12.70
C VAL A 563 -2.43 -47.00 13.20
N LYS A 564 -1.85 -46.11 12.38
CA LYS A 564 -1.01 -45.02 12.93
C LYS A 564 -1.30 -43.64 12.33
N ASP A 565 -2.07 -42.89 13.10
CA ASP A 565 -2.21 -41.43 13.04
C ASP A 565 -0.93 -40.75 13.53
N GLU A 566 -0.38 -39.83 12.72
CA GLU A 566 0.28 -38.59 13.19
C GLU A 566 0.27 -37.54 12.06
N VAL A 567 0.12 -36.28 12.44
CA VAL A 567 -0.09 -35.11 11.58
C VAL A 567 1.15 -34.83 10.70
N GLY A 568 0.95 -34.58 9.40
CA GLY A 568 1.94 -33.91 8.54
C GLY A 568 2.68 -34.75 7.48
N GLN A 569 1.93 -35.33 6.53
CA GLN A 569 2.31 -35.85 5.18
C GLN A 569 2.70 -37.34 5.01
N PRO A 570 2.44 -37.96 3.83
CA PRO A 570 2.16 -37.34 2.52
C PRO A 570 0.80 -37.67 1.89
N ALA A 571 0.43 -36.80 0.95
CA ALA A 571 -0.45 -37.12 -0.16
C ALA A 571 -0.17 -38.53 -0.67
N SER A 572 -1.21 -39.34 -0.87
CA SER A 572 -1.07 -40.53 -1.71
C SER A 572 -0.43 -40.05 -3.03
N PRO A 573 0.79 -40.48 -3.40
CA PRO A 573 1.49 -39.96 -4.58
C PRO A 573 0.67 -40.12 -5.86
N LYS A 574 -0.23 -41.10 -5.86
CA LYS A 574 -1.21 -41.38 -6.91
C LYS A 574 -2.30 -40.30 -7.00
N VAL A 575 -2.78 -39.80 -5.86
CA VAL A 575 -3.73 -38.68 -5.79
C VAL A 575 -3.05 -37.41 -6.29
N ASP A 576 -1.87 -37.08 -5.76
CA ASP A 576 -1.14 -35.89 -6.21
C ASP A 576 -0.84 -35.92 -7.72
N ALA A 577 -0.37 -37.06 -8.23
CA ALA A 577 -0.14 -37.25 -9.66
C ALA A 577 -1.41 -37.10 -10.51
N PHE A 578 -2.54 -37.63 -10.05
CA PHE A 578 -3.84 -37.48 -10.73
C PHE A 578 -4.23 -36.00 -10.84
N PHE A 579 -4.20 -35.25 -9.73
CA PHE A 579 -4.57 -33.84 -9.75
C PHE A 579 -3.59 -33.02 -10.59
N LYS A 580 -2.28 -33.27 -10.51
CA LYS A 580 -1.30 -32.61 -11.39
C LYS A 580 -1.49 -32.93 -12.87
N GLN A 581 -1.96 -34.14 -13.20
CA GLN A 581 -2.19 -34.55 -14.57
C GLN A 581 -3.48 -33.97 -15.17
N TYR A 582 -4.54 -33.85 -14.38
CA TYR A 582 -5.89 -33.54 -14.88
C TYR A 582 -6.45 -32.18 -14.44
N ALA A 583 -5.93 -31.58 -13.36
CA ALA A 583 -6.27 -30.20 -13.03
C ALA A 583 -5.68 -29.26 -14.08
N ARG A 584 -6.49 -28.31 -14.52
CA ARG A 584 -6.13 -27.35 -15.58
C ARG A 584 -6.11 -25.92 -15.06
N SER A 585 -7.05 -25.58 -14.19
CA SER A 585 -7.06 -24.28 -13.53
C SER A 585 -7.56 -24.39 -12.10
N PHE A 586 -7.15 -23.41 -11.31
CA PHE A 586 -7.43 -23.25 -9.89
C PHE A 586 -7.67 -21.77 -9.65
N TRP A 587 -8.78 -21.45 -9.01
CA TRP A 587 -8.99 -20.10 -8.48
C TRP A 587 -9.67 -20.14 -7.13
N MET A 588 -9.43 -19.10 -6.36
CA MET A 588 -9.95 -18.96 -5.01
C MET A 588 -10.90 -17.78 -4.94
N GLU A 589 -12.01 -17.96 -4.22
CA GLU A 589 -12.85 -16.84 -3.80
C GLU A 589 -12.17 -16.16 -2.62
N ILE A 590 -11.33 -15.16 -2.95
CA ILE A 590 -10.50 -14.42 -2.02
C ILE A 590 -11.10 -13.06 -1.66
N GLU A 591 -10.95 -12.69 -0.40
CA GLU A 591 -11.21 -11.35 0.13
C GLU A 591 -9.88 -10.80 0.67
N PRO A 592 -9.14 -10.00 -0.11
CA PRO A 592 -7.91 -9.38 0.36
C PRO A 592 -8.20 -8.33 1.43
N ASP A 593 -7.45 -8.36 2.52
CA ASP A 593 -7.56 -7.37 3.60
C ASP A 593 -6.80 -6.08 3.27
N PHE A 594 -7.45 -5.23 2.47
CA PHE A 594 -6.98 -3.87 2.20
C PHE A 594 -7.05 -2.94 3.42
N GLY A 595 -7.61 -3.40 4.54
CA GLY A 595 -7.60 -2.71 5.82
C GLY A 595 -6.31 -2.92 6.63
N CYS A 596 -5.39 -3.79 6.17
CA CYS A 596 -4.12 -4.04 6.83
C CYS A 596 -3.21 -2.79 6.83
N GLN A 597 -3.35 -1.94 7.85
CA GLN A 597 -2.52 -0.74 7.99
C GLN A 597 -1.03 -1.03 8.07
N PRO A 598 -0.54 -2.05 8.81
CA PRO A 598 0.87 -2.41 8.78
C PRO A 598 1.38 -2.79 7.37
N CYS A 599 0.52 -3.37 6.54
CA CYS A 599 0.84 -3.69 5.16
C CYS A 599 0.91 -2.41 4.30
N LEU A 600 -0.09 -1.52 4.44
CA LEU A 600 -0.12 -0.23 3.76
C LEU A 600 1.06 0.65 4.17
N ASP A 601 1.35 0.78 5.47
CA ASP A 601 2.48 1.54 6.00
C ASP A 601 3.80 1.04 5.41
N LYS A 602 3.98 -0.28 5.32
CA LYS A 602 5.17 -0.88 4.69
C LYS A 602 5.26 -0.60 3.18
N ILE A 603 4.13 -0.57 2.47
CA ILE A 603 4.10 -0.22 1.04
C ILE A 603 4.46 1.26 0.88
N TRP A 604 3.82 2.14 1.65
CA TRP A 604 3.97 3.58 1.54
C TRP A 604 5.30 4.10 2.11
N SER A 605 5.90 3.42 3.08
CA SER A 605 7.25 3.73 3.55
C SER A 605 8.30 3.56 2.44
N ASN A 606 8.04 2.67 1.48
CA ASN A 606 8.94 2.46 0.33
C ASN A 606 8.70 3.48 -0.80
N VAL A 607 7.54 4.14 -0.79
CA VAL A 607 7.11 5.14 -1.80
C VAL A 607 7.38 6.58 -1.34
N GLU A 608 7.89 6.76 -0.10
CA GLU A 608 7.96 8.01 0.65
C GLU A 608 8.25 9.24 -0.22
N VAL A 609 7.34 10.23 -0.12
CA VAL A 609 7.42 11.50 -0.82
C VAL A 609 8.65 12.22 -0.30
N VAL A 610 9.71 12.29 -1.11
CA VAL A 610 10.96 12.92 -0.68
C VAL A 610 10.74 14.43 -0.61
N SER A 611 10.24 14.93 0.53
CA SER A 611 10.12 16.35 0.89
C SER A 611 11.51 16.97 0.87
N TYR A 612 11.82 17.65 -0.22
CA TYR A 612 13.01 18.47 -0.29
C TYR A 612 12.77 19.81 0.44
N ILE A 613 11.52 20.26 0.50
CA ILE A 613 11.15 21.60 0.98
C ILE A 613 11.32 21.77 2.49
N GLU A 614 10.85 20.84 3.32
CA GLU A 614 10.95 20.97 4.80
C GLU A 614 12.39 20.80 5.30
N ARG A 615 13.25 20.18 4.49
CA ARG A 615 14.68 19.99 4.75
C ARG A 615 15.55 21.09 4.16
N MET A 616 15.01 21.97 3.31
CA MET A 616 15.76 23.10 2.78
C MET A 616 16.14 24.06 3.92
N ARG A 617 17.42 24.36 4.01
CA ARG A 617 17.97 25.44 4.82
C ARG A 617 18.84 26.33 3.95
N LYS A 618 19.04 27.57 4.40
CA LYS A 618 19.99 28.50 3.79
C LYS A 618 21.25 28.49 4.66
N LEU A 619 22.34 27.96 4.11
CA LEU A 619 23.67 28.13 4.65
C LEU A 619 24.13 29.54 4.28
N GLN A 620 24.31 30.39 5.28
CA GLN A 620 24.84 31.74 5.09
C GLN A 620 26.36 31.68 5.09
N VAL A 621 26.97 32.16 4.01
CA VAL A 621 28.42 32.33 3.93
C VAL A 621 28.74 33.81 3.90
N GLU A 622 29.59 34.22 4.83
CA GLU A 622 30.00 35.60 5.03
C GLU A 622 31.52 35.71 5.03
N VAL A 623 32.05 36.68 4.28
CA VAL A 623 33.44 37.09 4.32
C VAL A 623 33.49 38.45 5.01
N LEU A 624 34.22 38.56 6.13
CA LEU A 624 34.31 39.80 6.89
C LEU A 624 34.97 40.89 6.06
N SER A 625 34.48 42.13 6.18
CA SER A 625 35.06 43.29 5.46
C SER A 625 36.55 43.48 5.74
N SER A 626 37.00 43.13 6.96
CA SER A 626 38.41 43.17 7.37
C SER A 626 39.32 42.24 6.54
N VAL A 627 38.78 41.23 5.85
CA VAL A 627 39.56 40.39 4.92
C VAL A 627 40.09 41.20 3.74
N PHE A 628 39.39 42.27 3.36
CA PHE A 628 39.77 43.15 2.26
C PHE A 628 40.46 44.44 2.73
N ASP A 629 40.80 44.52 4.01
CA ASP A 629 41.57 45.58 4.63
C ASP A 629 43.04 45.12 4.79
N PRO A 630 44.00 45.70 4.06
CA PRO A 630 45.41 45.31 4.17
C PRO A 630 45.98 45.46 5.57
N SER A 631 45.43 46.33 6.41
CA SER A 631 45.89 46.56 7.79
C SER A 631 45.49 45.44 8.76
N ALA A 632 44.60 44.53 8.35
CA ALA A 632 44.15 43.41 9.17
C ALA A 632 45.15 42.24 9.21
N PHE A 633 46.26 42.32 8.48
CA PHE A 633 47.29 41.27 8.36
C PHE A 633 48.63 41.75 8.90
N GLU A 634 49.42 40.83 9.50
CA GLU A 634 50.78 41.13 9.99
C GLU A 634 51.71 41.59 8.85
N THR A 635 51.58 40.94 7.69
CA THR A 635 52.16 41.38 6.42
C THR A 635 51.00 41.87 5.54
N PRO A 636 50.97 43.14 5.07
CA PRO A 636 49.83 43.68 4.34
C PRO A 636 49.46 42.87 3.08
N LEU A 637 48.20 42.43 3.00
CA LEU A 637 47.66 41.68 1.86
C LEU A 637 46.55 42.49 1.18
N GLU A 638 46.75 42.85 -0.09
CA GLU A 638 45.72 43.46 -0.92
C GLU A 638 44.83 42.42 -1.59
N VAL A 639 43.93 41.82 -0.81
CA VAL A 639 42.97 40.83 -1.31
C VAL A 639 41.96 41.50 -2.25
N GLU A 640 41.88 41.00 -3.48
CA GLU A 640 40.92 41.45 -4.50
C GLU A 640 39.64 40.61 -4.46
N LYS A 641 39.80 39.28 -4.37
CA LYS A 641 38.70 38.32 -4.46
C LYS A 641 38.95 37.13 -3.55
N VAL A 642 37.89 36.64 -2.92
CA VAL A 642 37.89 35.39 -2.16
C VAL A 642 36.83 34.47 -2.74
N ARG A 643 37.21 33.24 -3.07
CA ARG A 643 36.30 32.17 -3.48
C ARG A 643 36.21 31.13 -2.38
N VAL A 644 34.99 30.85 -1.93
CA VAL A 644 34.71 29.79 -0.97
C VAL A 644 34.04 28.64 -1.72
N GLU A 645 34.65 27.47 -1.65
CA GLU A 645 34.08 26.23 -2.19
C GLU A 645 33.53 25.40 -1.05
N ILE A 646 32.28 24.97 -1.15
CA ILE A 646 31.63 24.08 -0.18
C ILE A 646 31.46 22.72 -0.85
N ARG A 647 31.92 21.67 -0.17
CA ARG A 647 31.67 20.28 -0.50
C ARG A 647 30.73 19.67 0.52
N SER A 648 29.56 19.23 0.08
CA SER A 648 28.61 18.59 1.00
C SER A 648 27.67 17.65 0.27
N PRO A 649 27.36 16.48 0.86
CA PRO A 649 26.30 15.62 0.32
C PRO A 649 24.94 16.32 0.34
N TYR A 650 24.77 17.30 1.22
CA TYR A 650 23.55 18.07 1.46
C TYR A 650 23.36 19.23 0.46
N LEU A 651 24.24 19.43 -0.52
CA LEU A 651 23.97 20.32 -1.66
C LEU A 651 22.93 19.72 -2.62
N SER A 652 22.63 18.44 -2.46
CA SER A 652 21.52 17.77 -3.12
C SER A 652 20.60 17.16 -2.10
N ALA A 653 19.34 17.19 -2.46
CA ALA A 653 18.24 16.80 -1.62
C ALA A 653 18.12 15.27 -1.45
N GLN A 654 18.81 14.51 -2.33
CA GLN A 654 18.96 13.05 -2.27
C GLN A 654 20.23 12.59 -1.54
N GLY A 655 21.10 13.51 -1.09
CA GLY A 655 22.40 13.16 -0.54
C GLY A 655 23.33 12.55 -1.61
N ARG A 656 24.23 13.34 -2.20
CA ARG A 656 25.22 12.82 -3.18
C ARG A 656 26.64 13.16 -2.77
N SER A 657 27.49 12.15 -2.61
CA SER A 657 28.90 12.35 -2.32
C SER A 657 29.59 13.15 -3.43
N GLY A 658 30.50 14.06 -3.05
CA GLY A 658 31.36 14.77 -4.00
C GLY A 658 30.74 16.00 -4.67
N LEU A 659 29.54 16.44 -4.26
CA LEU A 659 28.99 17.71 -4.73
C LEU A 659 29.79 18.89 -4.18
N VAL A 660 30.09 19.84 -5.06
CA VAL A 660 30.80 21.07 -4.73
C VAL A 660 30.06 22.26 -5.33
N THR A 661 29.90 23.32 -4.55
CA THR A 661 29.46 24.64 -5.03
C THR A 661 30.50 25.69 -4.68
N GLY A 662 30.60 26.75 -5.48
CA GLY A 662 31.59 27.81 -5.30
C GLY A 662 30.93 29.18 -5.31
N MET A 663 31.39 30.05 -4.41
CA MET A 663 30.89 31.42 -4.25
C MET A 663 32.06 32.38 -4.28
N ASP A 664 31.86 33.52 -4.93
CA ASP A 664 32.88 34.55 -5.12
C ASP A 664 32.49 35.82 -4.33
N PHE A 665 33.42 36.31 -3.52
CA PHE A 665 33.28 37.47 -2.64
C PHE A 665 34.32 38.54 -2.96
N ASN A 666 33.93 39.80 -2.75
CA ASN A 666 34.78 40.98 -2.90
C ASN A 666 34.27 42.09 -1.96
N LYS A 667 34.91 43.27 -1.97
CA LYS A 667 34.52 44.41 -1.13
C LYS A 667 33.04 44.82 -1.22
N ASN A 668 32.37 44.52 -2.34
CA ASN A 668 30.96 44.86 -2.59
C ASN A 668 29.99 43.69 -2.34
N LYS A 669 30.50 42.46 -2.20
CA LYS A 669 29.70 41.25 -1.95
C LYS A 669 30.36 40.46 -0.83
N LEU A 670 29.88 40.70 0.39
CA LEU A 670 30.39 40.08 1.62
C LEU A 670 29.56 38.87 2.08
N LYS A 671 28.36 38.66 1.54
CA LYS A 671 27.44 37.59 1.95
C LYS A 671 26.80 36.91 0.75
N GLU A 672 26.59 35.60 0.86
CA GLU A 672 25.88 34.78 -0.11
C GLU A 672 25.16 33.62 0.59
N LEU A 673 23.99 33.22 0.08
CA LEU A 673 23.17 32.15 0.64
C LEU A 673 23.24 30.91 -0.26
N VAL A 674 23.52 29.76 0.32
CA VAL A 674 23.53 28.46 -0.37
C VAL A 674 22.38 27.61 0.13
N THR A 675 21.61 27.03 -0.79
CA THR A 675 20.58 26.05 -0.42
C THR A 675 21.24 24.72 -0.06
N VAL A 676 20.91 24.20 1.13
CA VAL A 676 21.34 22.88 1.61
C VAL A 676 20.14 22.09 2.14
N TYR A 677 20.26 20.77 2.20
CA TYR A 677 19.20 19.85 2.60
C TYR A 677 19.62 19.03 3.82
N LEU A 678 18.88 19.13 4.92
CA LEU A 678 19.21 18.42 6.17
C LEU A 678 19.23 16.88 6.01
N PRO A 679 20.02 16.15 6.84
CA PRO A 679 20.15 14.70 6.79
C PRO A 679 18.82 13.94 6.98
N MET A 680 18.69 12.76 6.39
CA MET A 680 17.44 11.95 6.43
C MET A 680 17.33 11.03 7.65
N SER A 681 18.46 10.59 8.20
CA SER A 681 18.46 9.60 9.28
C SER A 681 18.41 10.28 10.66
N SER A 682 17.57 9.76 11.56
CA SER A 682 17.50 10.24 12.93
C SER A 682 18.83 9.93 13.64
N GLY A 683 19.69 10.94 13.79
CA GLY A 683 21.01 10.84 14.43
C GLY A 683 22.19 11.28 13.58
N GLU A 684 22.01 11.56 12.28
CA GLU A 684 23.06 12.13 11.44
C GLU A 684 23.10 13.65 11.58
N GLN A 685 24.26 14.20 11.94
CA GLN A 685 24.46 15.65 12.08
C GLN A 685 24.73 16.29 10.72
N PHE A 686 24.10 17.42 10.45
CA PHE A 686 24.39 18.21 9.25
C PHE A 686 25.89 18.57 9.25
N SER A 687 26.58 18.32 8.14
CA SER A 687 27.99 18.68 8.01
C SER A 687 28.36 19.00 6.57
N PHE A 688 29.31 19.91 6.42
CA PHE A 688 29.87 20.24 5.12
C PHE A 688 31.35 20.53 5.29
N GLU A 689 32.07 20.42 4.19
CA GLU A 689 33.46 20.80 4.14
C GLU A 689 33.60 22.06 3.29
N TYR A 690 34.59 22.89 3.60
CA TYR A 690 34.86 24.08 2.82
C TYR A 690 36.35 24.25 2.52
N LYS A 691 36.63 25.03 1.48
CA LYS A 691 37.98 25.38 1.04
C LYS A 691 38.00 26.83 0.55
N ILE A 692 39.09 27.54 0.78
CA ILE A 692 39.21 28.96 0.42
C ILE A 692 40.28 29.11 -0.67
N LYS A 693 39.97 29.93 -1.67
CA LYS A 693 40.92 30.47 -2.65
C LYS A 693 40.91 31.99 -2.55
N ALA A 694 42.07 32.61 -2.44
CA ALA A 694 42.21 34.06 -2.41
C ALA A 694 43.05 34.54 -3.59
N VAL A 695 42.67 35.68 -4.15
CA VAL A 695 43.39 36.37 -5.23
C VAL A 695 43.76 37.76 -4.73
N LEU A 696 45.04 38.09 -4.81
CA LEU A 696 45.54 39.44 -4.52
C LEU A 696 45.45 40.31 -5.78
N LYS A 697 45.41 41.64 -5.62
CA LYS A 697 45.46 42.58 -6.75
C LYS A 697 46.71 42.43 -7.63
N SER A 698 47.79 41.86 -7.10
CA SER A 698 49.00 41.54 -7.85
C SER A 698 48.79 40.39 -8.85
N GLY A 699 47.65 39.70 -8.80
CA GLY A 699 47.36 38.48 -9.56
C GLY A 699 47.84 37.19 -8.90
N GLU A 700 48.49 37.28 -7.73
CA GLU A 700 48.91 36.11 -6.94
C GLU A 700 47.69 35.36 -6.38
N ILE A 701 47.68 34.03 -6.52
CA ILE A 701 46.57 33.16 -6.11
C ILE A 701 47.09 32.16 -5.09
N ALA A 702 46.38 32.01 -3.97
CA ALA A 702 46.63 30.98 -2.98
C ALA A 702 45.35 30.25 -2.58
N GLU A 703 45.49 28.99 -2.17
CA GLU A 703 44.40 28.08 -1.87
C GLU A 703 44.72 27.24 -0.62
N SER A 704 43.70 26.92 0.19
CA SER A 704 43.86 26.08 1.38
C SER A 704 44.49 24.72 1.02
N ALA A 705 45.30 24.14 1.89
CA ALA A 705 45.93 22.84 1.61
C ALA A 705 44.93 21.66 1.69
N SER A 706 43.96 21.74 2.60
CA SER A 706 42.96 20.72 2.86
C SER A 706 41.55 21.29 2.91
N TRP A 707 40.57 20.41 2.85
CA TRP A 707 39.18 20.73 3.17
C TRP A 707 39.00 20.79 4.68
N GLU A 708 38.28 21.80 5.17
CA GLU A 708 37.96 21.95 6.59
C GLU A 708 36.49 21.57 6.82
N LYS A 709 36.20 20.83 7.89
CA LYS A 709 34.85 20.30 8.17
C LYS A 709 34.12 21.17 9.19
N VAL A 710 32.87 21.52 8.86
CA VAL A 710 31.90 22.18 9.74
C VAL A 710 30.78 21.19 10.06
N ILE A 711 30.35 21.16 11.32
CA ILE A 711 29.30 20.27 11.82
C ILE A 711 28.25 21.12 12.53
N ASP A 712 26.99 20.85 12.25
CA ASP A 712 25.79 21.40 12.92
C ASP A 712 25.71 22.94 12.96
N SER A 713 26.21 23.59 11.90
CA SER A 713 26.09 25.05 11.71
C SER A 713 25.51 25.36 10.33
N LEU A 714 24.66 26.38 10.26
CA LEU A 714 24.16 26.97 9.01
C LEU A 714 24.83 28.32 8.69
N ASP A 715 25.89 28.65 9.42
CA ASP A 715 26.69 29.86 9.23
C ASP A 715 28.16 29.49 9.01
N LEU A 716 28.77 30.09 8.00
CA LEU A 716 30.21 30.06 7.74
C LEU A 716 30.74 31.49 7.63
N THR A 717 31.66 31.87 8.52
CA THR A 717 32.28 33.20 8.52
C THR A 717 33.78 33.11 8.25
N ILE A 718 34.23 33.77 7.18
CA ILE A 718 35.63 33.85 6.79
C ILE A 718 36.20 35.20 7.23
N GLY A 719 37.07 35.17 8.24
CA GLY A 719 37.86 36.33 8.71
C GLY A 719 39.33 36.30 8.28
N PRO A 720 40.11 37.36 8.57
CA PRO A 720 41.52 37.49 8.18
C PRO A 720 42.41 36.31 8.62
N TYR A 721 42.12 35.71 9.78
CA TYR A 721 42.82 34.53 10.28
C TYR A 721 42.83 33.35 9.29
N HIS A 722 41.73 33.13 8.56
CA HIS A 722 41.63 32.04 7.58
C HIS A 722 42.53 32.26 6.35
N LEU A 723 42.90 33.51 6.07
CA LEU A 723 43.80 33.86 4.97
C LEU A 723 45.27 33.96 5.41
N LYS A 724 45.55 34.02 6.73
CA LYS A 724 46.87 34.28 7.29
C LYS A 724 47.95 33.33 6.73
N ASN A 725 47.61 32.05 6.55
CA ASN A 725 48.57 31.02 6.14
C ASN A 725 48.48 30.64 4.65
N LEU A 726 47.63 31.31 3.85
CA LEU A 726 47.47 30.96 2.43
C LEU A 726 48.69 31.38 1.59
N PHE A 727 49.23 32.57 1.85
CA PHE A 727 50.31 33.14 1.05
C PHE A 727 51.71 32.90 1.64
N ASN A 728 51.86 32.06 2.67
CA ASN A 728 53.14 31.73 3.34
C ASN A 728 54.01 32.97 3.64
N ARG A 729 53.43 34.03 4.21
CA ARG A 729 54.10 35.31 4.51
C ARG A 729 53.75 35.83 5.90
#